data_AF-A0A7V6B3G4-F1
#
_entry.id   AF-A0A7V6B3G4-F1
#
_cell.length_a   1.000
_cell.length_b   1.000
_cell.length_c   1.000
_cell.angle_alpha   90.00
_cell.angle_beta   90.00
_cell.angle_gamma   90.00
#
_symmetry.space_group_name_H-M   'P 1'
#
loop_
_entity.id
_entity.type
_entity.pdbx_description
1 polymer ?
#
loop_
_entity_poly.entity_id
_entity_poly.type
_entity_poly.pdbx_seq_one_letter_code
_entity_poly.pdbx_strand_id
1 'polypeptide(L)'
;MNRKTFGIIVSVLVVSCIRNDDQGGNGEQEVTCKCTPVEYKRPEDWARKARIANADLDPYMGTQEVMAVIEQRANEGVSVLEMDVGLSQYMDDAEFSRIVAFLKCAACLAHNKGLQAVVYYPSLEQITENGKTAQHTMFKDHPEWVQQGLDGTPNVFYGSEEFWVPEQDESAWLSPNGGYRDVYLKRVASLAGTGLDGIWVDVPLFMDTGAKWTGAEPPTVSAFRAWCKEKAVCPEDAELPKAPDWKSDVFRAWIRFRHENLRDFLKAVYDKAKEVAPDIAIIVENFPMDYLDATDKGLDGAFKPDAKDFWRVWEVDSVSNKLGMQWATKEDFTSKIAMFKWARVADSGSPSWVFSYGNEPRDAGLVMGAALATGNSPFEVKTPEMFMSVGSDFRKQWFGFVQTHEDTFGVAEREAKVGIWYSSASRDYLDYASAEAYYGLYVSTTPATTDPDFWATEEGDSCMEKPHLGGWRGAVNTLVQLKIPFMPVLSPGNRDEALKLVKMLWLPGVSALSDDDVNAIKNFAQGGGVVIATGAYPGTMDELGNPIATDRLLDMFGGGAGDYVKRYGNGLAIYTANDLARKGFLEFEDKDTAHEAQSAIERLVRIHVEDEVIVTEPNWLLVEMSRISDKKMILFIVNFEGLKQPITQDVKEVIFTARTPHAKVVRVSFDSPDPDGTKGEVSFAKVGDDLYRFSANVDLFSIAEIYVMKEEAQENPPYQKPLFASKEREEAALAGLRFILEKMRDKEMEVPWRYGVFTNLIDKTDVPGQYAYGHMMTSEHMGLLLQVSACLGEEKAFEEAMMFVKDLMVSPLFGVVNWAMDPHKKRPVLQQDEEGSPWRNGNAPIDDFRVVQGLLTGSSNFSLGEAKELAHLIGRGLYWTSITDRDRDEYIDFPSFPGGLVAYAWNFEETEDLALSPQAKPTGYGEQDIDIVPLSYQDVETMAMLARYDPRWLGVISSTLDFILSAEIQISGVPSGLFWNGFVPQTMTFSGDFEAV
;
A
#
# COMPACT_ATOMS: atom_id res chain seq x y z
N MET A 1 -41.68 57.41 21.36
CA MET A 1 -41.15 58.33 22.39
C MET A 1 -39.99 57.62 23.08
N ASN A 2 -38.76 58.09 22.84
CA ASN A 2 -37.46 57.84 23.51
C ASN A 2 -37.13 56.50 24.25
N ARG A 3 -36.00 55.90 23.80
CA ARG A 3 -34.80 55.40 24.54
C ARG A 3 -34.74 54.03 25.26
N LYS A 4 -33.66 53.30 24.89
CA LYS A 4 -32.81 52.29 25.62
C LYS A 4 -33.35 50.84 25.65
N THR A 5 -32.61 49.74 25.38
CA THR A 5 -31.17 49.43 25.24
C THR A 5 -30.98 48.07 24.52
N PHE A 6 -29.75 47.82 24.01
CA PHE A 6 -29.09 46.55 23.63
C PHE A 6 -29.38 45.95 22.24
N GLY A 7 -28.35 45.99 21.40
CA GLY A 7 -28.24 45.28 20.13
C GLY A 7 -26.76 45.03 19.80
N ILE A 8 -26.43 43.75 19.64
CA ILE A 8 -25.29 43.20 18.92
C ILE A 8 -25.64 43.25 17.41
N ILE A 9 -24.66 43.51 16.53
CA ILE A 9 -24.44 42.90 15.19
C ILE A 9 -23.26 43.60 14.48
N VAL A 10 -22.27 42.78 14.11
CA VAL A 10 -21.46 42.66 12.86
C VAL A 10 -21.31 43.88 11.93
N SER A 11 -20.07 44.15 11.48
CA SER A 11 -19.70 44.40 10.06
C SER A 11 -18.18 44.53 9.85
N VAL A 12 -17.64 43.63 9.01
CA VAL A 12 -16.69 43.80 7.88
C VAL A 12 -15.70 44.98 7.88
N LEU A 13 -14.39 44.65 7.74
CA LEU A 13 -13.29 45.46 7.17
C LEU A 13 -12.27 44.46 6.60
N VAL A 14 -12.32 44.06 5.33
CA VAL A 14 -11.61 44.67 4.17
C VAL A 14 -10.45 45.58 4.59
N VAL A 15 -9.23 45.06 4.55
CA VAL A 15 -8.01 45.86 4.62
C VAL A 15 -7.66 46.31 3.21
N SER A 16 -8.10 47.53 2.89
CA SER A 16 -7.45 48.38 1.90
C SER A 16 -6.69 49.45 2.69
N CYS A 17 -5.37 49.52 2.54
CA CYS A 17 -4.55 50.65 2.98
C CYS A 17 -3.67 51.04 1.77
N ILE A 18 -4.16 51.90 0.89
CA ILE A 18 -3.96 53.37 0.88
C ILE A 18 -2.48 53.78 0.84
N ARG A 19 -2.06 54.17 -0.37
CA ARG A 19 -0.95 55.10 -0.65
C ARG A 19 -1.36 56.55 -0.29
N ASN A 20 -0.31 57.34 0.01
CA ASN A 20 -0.21 58.82 0.11
C ASN A 20 -0.49 59.43 1.51
N ASP A 21 0.36 60.29 2.10
CA ASP A 21 1.22 61.34 1.52
C ASP A 21 2.57 61.58 2.27
N ASP A 22 3.57 61.95 1.46
CA ASP A 22 4.66 62.93 1.64
C ASP A 22 5.56 62.94 2.90
N GLN A 23 6.85 62.61 2.71
CA GLN A 23 7.91 63.61 2.46
C GLN A 23 9.08 63.01 1.66
N GLY A 24 9.52 63.75 0.64
CA GLY A 24 10.51 63.34 -0.34
C GLY A 24 11.88 62.94 0.22
N GLY A 25 12.39 61.85 -0.33
CA GLY A 25 13.76 61.38 -0.18
C GLY A 25 13.97 60.15 -1.04
N ASN A 26 14.20 60.34 -2.34
CA ASN A 26 14.82 59.33 -3.21
C ASN A 26 16.25 59.10 -2.71
N GLY A 27 16.39 58.22 -1.72
CA GLY A 27 17.64 57.57 -1.39
C GLY A 27 17.33 56.09 -1.33
N GLU A 28 17.96 55.31 -2.20
CA GLU A 28 18.09 53.86 -2.06
C GLU A 28 18.49 53.57 -0.60
N GLN A 29 17.53 53.17 0.24
CA GLN A 29 17.87 52.60 1.53
C GLN A 29 18.41 51.21 1.24
N GLU A 30 19.74 51.17 1.08
CA GLU A 30 20.52 49.94 1.05
C GLU A 30 20.04 49.05 2.21
N VAL A 31 19.60 47.82 1.90
CA VAL A 31 19.17 46.84 2.91
C VAL A 31 20.39 46.51 3.78
N THR A 32 20.63 47.31 4.83
CA THR A 32 21.72 47.05 5.76
C THR A 32 21.35 45.87 6.64
N CYS A 33 21.71 44.66 6.19
CA CYS A 33 21.61 43.43 6.97
C CYS A 33 22.34 43.61 8.31
N LYS A 34 21.60 43.53 9.42
CA LYS A 34 22.13 43.56 10.78
C LYS A 34 22.06 42.15 11.40
N CYS A 35 22.52 41.15 10.68
CA CYS A 35 22.71 39.81 11.23
C CYS A 35 24.19 39.50 11.38
N THR A 36 24.61 39.12 12.60
CA THR A 36 25.93 38.51 12.83
C THR A 36 25.69 37.01 12.91
N PRO A 37 26.22 36.21 11.97
CA PRO A 37 26.05 34.75 12.00
C PRO A 37 26.65 34.19 13.30
N VAL A 38 25.89 33.35 13.99
CA VAL A 38 26.45 32.45 15.01
C VAL A 38 27.01 31.19 14.34
N GLU A 39 27.78 30.40 15.08
CA GLU A 39 28.19 29.07 14.60
C GLU A 39 26.94 28.19 14.42
N TYR A 40 26.50 28.06 13.17
CA TYR A 40 25.37 27.23 12.78
C TYR A 40 25.90 25.95 12.15
N LYS A 41 25.52 24.80 12.72
CA LYS A 41 25.79 23.50 12.13
C LYS A 41 24.46 22.86 11.76
N ARG A 42 24.20 22.76 10.46
CA ARG A 42 23.05 22.03 9.92
C ARG A 42 23.11 20.57 10.38
N PRO A 43 22.04 20.02 10.99
CA PRO A 43 21.98 18.59 11.33
C PRO A 43 22.04 17.74 10.06
N GLU A 44 22.65 16.54 10.12
CA GLU A 44 22.78 15.68 8.92
C GLU A 44 21.42 15.19 8.37
N ASP A 45 20.47 14.84 9.25
CA ASP A 45 19.14 14.31 8.88
C ASP A 45 18.01 15.33 9.02
N TRP A 46 18.32 16.64 8.96
CA TRP A 46 17.34 17.71 9.20
C TRP A 46 16.08 17.58 8.31
N ALA A 47 16.26 17.14 7.07
CA ALA A 47 15.17 17.01 6.11
C ALA A 47 14.22 15.85 6.44
N ARG A 48 14.68 14.76 7.05
CA ARG A 48 13.80 13.64 7.45
C ARG A 48 13.03 13.95 8.73
N LYS A 49 13.64 14.76 9.60
CA LYS A 49 13.08 15.20 10.88
C LYS A 49 12.32 16.52 10.76
N ALA A 50 12.04 16.95 9.53
CA ALA A 50 11.50 18.27 9.23
C ALA A 50 10.08 18.45 9.79
N ARG A 51 9.84 19.64 10.34
CA ARG A 51 8.54 20.14 10.78
C ARG A 51 8.41 21.51 10.12
N ILE A 52 7.65 21.56 9.03
CA ILE A 52 7.75 22.63 8.04
C ILE A 52 6.57 23.59 8.22
N ALA A 53 6.83 24.89 8.11
CA ALA A 53 5.82 25.92 8.04
C ALA A 53 6.31 27.10 7.19
N ASN A 54 5.39 27.76 6.51
CA ASN A 54 5.65 28.99 5.76
C ASN A 54 5.91 30.16 6.72
N ALA A 55 6.81 31.06 6.32
CA ALA A 55 7.25 32.22 7.07
C ALA A 55 6.74 33.57 6.54
N ASP A 56 5.91 33.60 5.49
CA ASP A 56 5.28 34.78 4.86
C ASP A 56 6.08 36.09 5.05
N LEU A 57 7.15 36.24 4.27
CA LEU A 57 8.13 37.30 4.45
C LEU A 57 8.08 38.29 3.29
N ASP A 58 7.77 39.54 3.56
CA ASP A 58 7.89 40.60 2.54
C ASP A 58 9.34 41.15 2.51
N PRO A 59 10.01 41.21 1.34
CA PRO A 59 11.34 41.80 1.17
C PRO A 59 11.51 43.25 1.67
N TYR A 60 10.42 43.96 1.92
CA TYR A 60 10.38 45.32 2.45
C TYR A 60 10.21 45.37 3.98
N MET A 61 10.03 44.23 4.65
CA MET A 61 10.00 44.15 6.12
C MET A 61 11.31 44.60 6.75
N GLY A 62 11.20 45.27 7.89
CA GLY A 62 12.34 45.57 8.75
C GLY A 62 12.85 44.32 9.50
N THR A 63 14.12 44.35 9.93
CA THR A 63 14.74 43.21 10.64
C THR A 63 13.94 42.72 11.86
N GLN A 64 13.28 43.62 12.60
CA GLN A 64 12.48 43.24 13.77
C GLN A 64 11.18 42.51 13.41
N GLU A 65 10.57 42.85 12.28
CA GLU A 65 9.36 42.18 11.79
C GLU A 65 9.71 40.75 11.36
N VAL A 66 10.78 40.60 10.57
CA VAL A 66 11.30 39.28 10.18
C VAL A 66 11.66 38.43 11.41
N MET A 67 12.33 39.02 12.41
CA MET A 67 12.64 38.32 13.65
C MET A 67 11.38 37.87 14.41
N ALA A 68 10.32 38.68 14.43
CA ALA A 68 9.08 38.33 15.11
C ALA A 68 8.40 37.10 14.48
N VAL A 69 8.38 37.01 13.14
CA VAL A 69 7.82 35.85 12.44
C VAL A 69 8.65 34.60 12.70
N ILE A 70 9.98 34.70 12.58
CA ILE A 70 10.91 33.59 12.87
C ILE A 70 10.75 33.12 14.33
N GLU A 71 10.63 34.04 15.29
CA GLU A 71 10.42 33.71 16.70
C GLU A 71 9.07 33.03 16.95
N GLN A 72 8.01 33.47 16.28
CA GLN A 72 6.72 32.80 16.35
C GLN A 72 6.83 31.35 15.86
N ARG A 73 7.44 31.12 14.69
CA ARG A 73 7.60 29.77 14.12
C ARG A 73 8.46 28.87 15.00
N ALA A 74 9.57 29.38 15.54
CA ALA A 74 10.40 28.65 16.50
C ALA A 74 9.58 28.24 17.74
N ASN A 75 8.75 29.13 18.27
CA ASN A 75 7.87 28.86 19.43
C ASN A 75 6.74 27.87 19.10
N GLU A 76 6.42 27.65 17.83
CA GLU A 76 5.46 26.66 17.33
C GLU A 76 6.09 25.27 17.11
N GLY A 77 7.40 25.12 17.35
CA GLY A 77 8.12 23.85 17.18
C GLY A 77 8.58 23.57 15.74
N VAL A 78 8.45 24.55 14.84
CA VAL A 78 8.93 24.49 13.45
C VAL A 78 10.45 24.26 13.44
N SER A 79 10.94 23.45 12.51
CA SER A 79 12.38 23.27 12.28
C SER A 79 12.83 23.83 10.93
N VAL A 80 11.93 23.89 9.95
CA VAL A 80 12.22 24.39 8.60
C VAL A 80 11.24 25.50 8.25
N LEU A 81 11.78 26.66 7.87
CA LEU A 81 11.03 27.77 7.33
C LEU A 81 11.04 27.69 5.81
N GLU A 82 9.85 27.63 5.22
CA GLU A 82 9.65 27.95 3.82
C GLU A 82 9.42 29.48 3.73
N MET A 83 10.23 30.16 2.91
CA MET A 83 10.24 31.61 2.75
C MET A 83 9.68 31.99 1.38
N ASP A 84 8.40 32.32 1.33
CA ASP A 84 7.82 33.06 0.22
C ASP A 84 8.16 34.54 0.38
N VAL A 85 8.79 35.09 -0.65
CA VAL A 85 9.29 36.47 -0.71
C VAL A 85 8.87 37.18 -2.01
N GLY A 86 7.84 36.66 -2.69
CA GLY A 86 7.30 37.24 -3.92
C GLY A 86 8.15 36.99 -5.16
N LEU A 87 8.90 35.88 -5.21
CA LEU A 87 9.69 35.50 -6.41
C LEU A 87 8.85 35.10 -7.62
N SER A 88 7.54 34.92 -7.43
CA SER A 88 6.55 34.68 -8.50
C SER A 88 6.36 35.88 -9.42
N GLN A 89 6.70 37.10 -8.96
CA GLN A 89 6.42 38.34 -9.70
C GLN A 89 7.44 38.60 -10.81
N TYR A 90 6.95 39.09 -11.96
CA TYR A 90 7.78 39.59 -13.04
C TYR A 90 8.56 40.81 -12.55
N MET A 91 9.89 40.66 -12.53
CA MET A 91 10.80 41.63 -11.91
C MET A 91 12.09 41.77 -12.71
N ASP A 92 12.71 42.93 -12.61
CA ASP A 92 14.01 43.19 -13.22
C ASP A 92 15.19 42.63 -12.39
N ASP A 93 16.41 42.73 -12.95
CA ASP A 93 17.63 42.23 -12.29
C ASP A 93 17.97 43.00 -10.98
N ALA A 94 17.54 44.25 -10.84
CA ALA A 94 17.80 45.05 -9.64
C ALA A 94 16.85 44.67 -8.50
N GLU A 95 15.57 44.50 -8.80
CA GLU A 95 14.55 43.99 -7.87
C GLU A 95 14.93 42.60 -7.37
N PHE A 96 15.30 41.69 -8.28
CA PHE A 96 15.77 40.36 -7.91
C PHE A 96 17.02 40.41 -7.01
N SER A 97 17.99 41.27 -7.34
CA SER A 97 19.20 41.44 -6.52
C SER A 97 18.91 41.93 -5.10
N ARG A 98 17.88 42.77 -4.92
CA ARG A 98 17.40 43.21 -3.60
C ARG A 98 16.82 42.04 -2.80
N ILE A 99 16.01 41.19 -3.43
CA ILE A 99 15.45 39.98 -2.79
C ILE A 99 16.57 39.02 -2.37
N VAL A 100 17.57 38.81 -3.22
CA VAL A 100 18.76 38.00 -2.87
C VAL A 100 19.47 38.55 -1.63
N ALA A 101 19.62 39.87 -1.51
CA ALA A 101 20.21 40.50 -0.32
C ALA A 101 19.32 40.35 0.93
N PHE A 102 18.00 40.41 0.78
CA PHE A 102 17.04 40.17 1.85
C PHE A 102 17.10 38.71 2.34
N LEU A 103 17.07 37.74 1.43
CA LEU A 103 17.14 36.31 1.76
C LEU A 103 18.42 35.95 2.51
N LYS A 104 19.55 36.54 2.13
CA LYS A 104 20.81 36.39 2.87
C LYS A 104 20.70 36.86 4.33
N CYS A 105 19.92 37.92 4.58
CA CYS A 105 19.63 38.41 5.92
C CYS A 105 18.68 37.46 6.66
N ALA A 106 17.56 37.08 6.04
CA ALA A 106 16.54 36.21 6.62
C ALA A 106 17.11 34.82 6.99
N ALA A 107 17.90 34.21 6.11
CA ALA A 107 18.58 32.93 6.36
C ALA A 107 19.49 33.02 7.60
N CYS A 108 20.30 34.09 7.70
CA CYS A 108 21.14 34.31 8.88
C CYS A 108 20.33 34.44 10.19
N LEU A 109 19.18 35.13 10.15
CA LEU A 109 18.31 35.27 11.32
C LEU A 109 17.66 33.93 11.72
N ALA A 110 17.24 33.13 10.73
CA ALA A 110 16.69 31.79 10.95
C ALA A 110 17.73 30.85 11.58
N HIS A 111 18.95 30.85 11.05
CA HIS A 111 20.08 30.08 11.57
C HIS A 111 20.44 30.45 13.01
N ASN A 112 20.37 31.74 13.36
CA ASN A 112 20.58 32.21 14.74
C ASN A 112 19.50 31.71 15.72
N LYS A 113 18.36 31.22 15.22
CA LYS A 113 17.31 30.54 16.00
C LYS A 113 17.34 29.01 15.86
N GLY A 114 18.33 28.47 15.14
CA GLY A 114 18.50 27.03 14.93
C GLY A 114 17.54 26.43 13.89
N LEU A 115 16.88 27.26 13.08
CA LEU A 115 15.95 26.82 12.03
C LEU A 115 16.68 26.66 10.69
N GLN A 116 16.23 25.73 9.84
CA GLN A 116 16.62 25.69 8.44
C GLN A 116 15.79 26.70 7.63
N ALA A 117 16.38 27.28 6.59
CA ALA A 117 15.74 28.26 5.72
C ALA A 117 15.74 27.78 4.27
N VAL A 118 14.56 27.66 3.68
CA VAL A 118 14.32 27.27 2.29
C VAL A 118 13.51 28.38 1.61
N VAL A 119 13.89 28.79 0.40
CA VAL A 119 13.14 29.82 -0.36
C VAL A 119 12.22 29.18 -1.38
N TYR A 120 10.96 29.63 -1.44
CA TYR A 120 10.02 29.27 -2.50
C TYR A 120 10.26 30.10 -3.76
N TYR A 121 10.43 29.41 -4.90
CA TYR A 121 10.70 30.03 -6.18
C TYR A 121 9.98 29.29 -7.33
N PRO A 122 8.89 29.87 -7.88
CA PRO A 122 8.20 29.32 -9.03
C PRO A 122 9.10 29.21 -10.25
N SER A 123 9.00 28.09 -10.94
CA SER A 123 9.99 27.63 -11.90
C SER A 123 9.59 27.85 -13.33
N LEU A 124 8.31 27.69 -13.66
CA LEU A 124 7.77 27.88 -14.99
C LEU A 124 6.57 28.84 -15.01
N GLU A 125 6.21 29.47 -13.89
CA GLU A 125 5.19 30.53 -13.83
C GLU A 125 5.82 31.88 -13.49
N GLN A 126 5.36 32.93 -14.13
CA GLN A 126 5.62 34.31 -13.74
C GLN A 126 4.33 35.13 -13.78
N ILE A 127 4.03 35.78 -12.65
CA ILE A 127 2.86 36.62 -12.48
C ILE A 127 3.24 38.07 -12.74
N THR A 128 2.41 38.83 -13.45
CA THR A 128 2.56 40.29 -13.55
C THR A 128 1.36 41.00 -12.97
N GLU A 129 1.57 41.78 -11.91
CA GLU A 129 0.55 42.62 -11.29
C GLU A 129 -0.11 43.55 -12.32
N ASN A 130 -1.44 43.62 -12.32
CA ASN A 130 -2.23 44.41 -13.28
C ASN A 130 -1.93 44.09 -14.76
N GLY A 131 -1.48 42.88 -15.06
CA GLY A 131 -1.00 42.47 -16.37
C GLY A 131 -1.97 42.71 -17.53
N LYS A 132 -3.30 42.73 -17.28
CA LYS A 132 -4.30 43.13 -18.29
C LYS A 132 -4.02 44.52 -18.87
N THR A 133 -3.57 45.46 -18.03
CA THR A 133 -3.41 46.89 -18.37
C THR A 133 -1.96 47.37 -18.35
N ALA A 134 -1.05 46.64 -17.69
CA ALA A 134 0.36 47.00 -17.61
C ALA A 134 1.00 47.10 -19.00
N GLN A 135 1.93 48.07 -19.15
CA GLN A 135 2.65 48.27 -20.42
C GLN A 135 3.65 47.13 -20.68
N HIS A 136 4.28 46.63 -19.61
CA HIS A 136 5.27 45.57 -19.62
C HIS A 136 4.74 44.42 -18.79
N THR A 137 4.78 43.22 -19.36
CA THR A 137 4.44 41.97 -18.70
C THR A 137 5.35 40.88 -19.24
N MET A 138 5.46 39.76 -18.53
CA MET A 138 6.27 38.64 -18.99
C MET A 138 5.89 38.23 -20.42
N PHE A 139 4.59 38.10 -20.72
CA PHE A 139 4.15 37.72 -22.06
C PHE A 139 4.35 38.81 -23.11
N LYS A 140 4.13 40.08 -22.78
CA LYS A 140 4.27 41.19 -23.75
C LYS A 140 5.73 41.43 -24.14
N ASP A 141 6.65 41.28 -23.19
CA ASP A 141 8.07 41.48 -23.42
C ASP A 141 8.74 40.24 -24.04
N HIS A 142 8.28 39.04 -23.68
CA HIS A 142 8.86 37.75 -24.09
C HIS A 142 7.82 36.73 -24.59
N PRO A 143 7.07 37.02 -25.66
CA PRO A 143 6.02 36.12 -26.18
C PRO A 143 6.58 34.80 -26.72
N GLU A 144 7.88 34.71 -27.01
CA GLU A 144 8.56 33.50 -27.49
C GLU A 144 8.99 32.55 -26.36
N TRP A 145 8.87 32.95 -25.09
CA TRP A 145 9.25 32.11 -23.94
C TRP A 145 8.11 31.28 -23.38
N VAL A 146 6.85 31.64 -23.69
CA VAL A 146 5.70 30.95 -23.12
C VAL A 146 5.48 29.57 -23.73
N GLN A 147 4.94 28.66 -22.93
CA GLN A 147 4.48 27.36 -23.41
C GLN A 147 3.35 27.55 -24.42
N GLN A 148 3.21 26.63 -25.37
CA GLN A 148 2.09 26.63 -26.33
C GLN A 148 1.34 25.31 -26.30
N GLY A 149 0.02 25.38 -26.43
CA GLY A 149 -0.84 24.21 -26.66
C GLY A 149 -0.62 23.60 -28.05
N LEU A 150 -1.15 22.38 -28.27
CA LEU A 150 -1.04 21.68 -29.57
C LEU A 150 -1.60 22.48 -30.77
N ASP A 151 -2.55 23.36 -30.51
CA ASP A 151 -3.16 24.27 -31.49
C ASP A 151 -2.33 25.54 -31.76
N GLY A 152 -1.29 25.78 -30.96
CA GLY A 152 -0.42 26.96 -31.01
C GLY A 152 -0.87 28.10 -30.09
N THR A 153 -1.92 27.92 -29.27
CA THR A 153 -2.38 28.92 -28.31
C THR A 153 -1.31 29.14 -27.23
N PRO A 154 -0.89 30.39 -26.94
CA PRO A 154 0.07 30.67 -25.87
C PRO A 154 -0.55 30.43 -24.49
N ASN A 155 0.21 29.85 -23.58
CA ASN A 155 -0.23 29.53 -22.22
C ASN A 155 -0.13 30.73 -21.29
N VAL A 156 -1.06 31.66 -21.45
CA VAL A 156 -1.17 32.87 -20.65
C VAL A 156 -2.63 33.10 -20.33
N PHE A 157 -2.93 33.30 -19.06
CA PHE A 157 -4.26 33.68 -18.61
C PHE A 157 -4.18 34.88 -17.66
N TYR A 158 -5.34 35.40 -17.31
CA TYR A 158 -5.46 36.46 -16.32
C TYR A 158 -6.37 35.98 -15.19
N GLY A 159 -6.25 36.58 -14.01
CA GLY A 159 -6.99 36.10 -12.84
C GLY A 159 -8.50 35.99 -13.07
N SER A 160 -9.12 35.12 -12.26
CA SER A 160 -10.46 34.50 -12.33
C SER A 160 -10.49 33.06 -12.85
N GLU A 161 -9.42 32.57 -13.48
CA GLU A 161 -9.30 31.16 -13.89
C GLU A 161 -8.68 30.29 -12.78
N GLU A 162 -7.75 30.85 -11.99
CA GLU A 162 -7.14 30.19 -10.84
C GLU A 162 -7.30 31.08 -9.59
N PHE A 163 -7.49 30.46 -8.42
CA PHE A 163 -7.81 31.21 -7.20
C PHE A 163 -6.61 31.98 -6.63
N TRP A 164 -5.38 31.53 -6.89
CA TRP A 164 -4.14 32.18 -6.43
C TRP A 164 -3.71 33.37 -7.30
N VAL A 165 -4.34 33.56 -8.48
CA VAL A 165 -4.02 34.68 -9.38
C VAL A 165 -5.10 35.77 -9.27
N PRO A 166 -4.75 36.97 -8.77
CA PRO A 166 -5.70 38.07 -8.65
C PRO A 166 -6.31 38.50 -10.00
N GLU A 167 -7.57 38.94 -9.99
CA GLU A 167 -8.40 39.18 -11.19
C GLU A 167 -7.75 40.01 -12.31
N GLN A 168 -6.86 40.95 -11.97
CA GLN A 168 -6.23 41.86 -12.96
C GLN A 168 -4.82 41.41 -13.39
N ASP A 169 -4.28 40.38 -12.75
CA ASP A 169 -2.91 39.95 -12.91
C ASP A 169 -2.79 38.98 -14.09
N GLU A 170 -1.65 39.02 -14.77
CA GLU A 170 -1.28 38.05 -15.81
C GLU A 170 -0.55 36.88 -15.14
N SER A 171 -0.89 35.64 -15.49
CA SER A 171 -0.05 34.47 -15.25
C SER A 171 0.47 33.96 -16.59
N ALA A 172 1.80 34.02 -16.77
CA ALA A 172 2.48 33.56 -17.97
C ALA A 172 3.29 32.29 -17.66
N TRP A 173 2.96 31.20 -18.35
CA TRP A 173 3.62 29.90 -18.18
C TRP A 173 4.71 29.69 -19.23
N LEU A 174 5.90 29.35 -18.77
CA LEU A 174 7.16 29.46 -19.49
C LEU A 174 7.71 28.09 -19.87
N SER A 175 8.36 28.05 -21.03
CA SER A 175 8.87 26.81 -21.62
C SER A 175 10.16 26.34 -20.91
N PRO A 176 10.24 25.07 -20.46
CA PRO A 176 11.49 24.50 -19.92
C PRO A 176 12.59 24.34 -20.99
N ASN A 177 12.27 24.53 -22.28
CA ASN A 177 13.20 24.48 -23.41
C ASN A 177 13.40 25.85 -24.07
N GLY A 178 12.69 26.89 -23.63
CA GLY A 178 12.76 28.25 -24.17
C GLY A 178 13.86 29.12 -23.56
N GLY A 179 13.91 30.39 -23.98
CA GLY A 179 14.94 31.35 -23.52
C GLY A 179 14.87 31.67 -22.02
N TYR A 180 13.68 31.56 -21.42
CA TYR A 180 13.51 31.76 -19.97
C TYR A 180 14.33 30.78 -19.12
N ARG A 181 14.58 29.55 -19.61
CA ARG A 181 15.38 28.53 -18.92
C ARG A 181 16.72 29.10 -18.43
N ASP A 182 17.41 29.87 -19.27
CA ASP A 182 18.72 30.43 -18.93
C ASP A 182 18.62 31.53 -17.84
N VAL A 183 17.55 32.33 -17.89
CA VAL A 183 17.24 33.34 -16.86
C VAL A 183 16.98 32.66 -15.52
N TYR A 184 16.13 31.63 -15.51
CA TYR A 184 15.80 30.86 -14.31
C TYR A 184 17.03 30.22 -13.68
N LEU A 185 17.84 29.51 -14.48
CA LEU A 185 19.08 28.87 -14.02
C LEU A 185 20.10 29.89 -13.46
N LYS A 186 20.22 31.07 -14.06
CA LYS A 186 21.05 32.17 -13.52
C LYS A 186 20.54 32.66 -12.15
N ARG A 187 19.22 32.76 -11.98
CA ARG A 187 18.60 33.18 -10.71
C ARG A 187 18.76 32.10 -9.62
N VAL A 188 18.59 30.82 -9.95
CA VAL A 188 18.88 29.68 -9.06
C VAL A 188 20.31 29.73 -8.53
N ALA A 189 21.30 29.98 -9.40
CA ALA A 189 22.69 30.14 -8.97
C ALA A 189 22.89 31.31 -8.00
N SER A 190 22.18 32.43 -8.20
CA SER A 190 22.22 33.58 -7.29
C SER A 190 21.62 33.26 -5.91
N LEU A 191 20.47 32.57 -5.89
CA LEU A 191 19.80 32.14 -4.66
C LEU A 191 20.67 31.16 -3.87
N ALA A 192 21.35 30.24 -4.55
CA ALA A 192 22.27 29.30 -3.90
C ALA A 192 23.43 30.00 -3.16
N GLY A 193 23.80 31.22 -3.57
CA GLY A 193 24.84 32.03 -2.93
C GLY A 193 24.42 32.80 -1.67
N THR A 194 23.17 32.66 -1.22
CA THR A 194 22.61 33.43 -0.09
C THR A 194 22.86 32.81 1.29
N GLY A 195 23.25 31.53 1.35
CA GLY A 195 23.36 30.76 2.58
C GLY A 195 22.08 30.01 2.99
N LEU A 196 21.07 29.96 2.13
CA LEU A 196 19.90 29.09 2.30
C LEU A 196 20.28 27.61 2.41
N ASP A 197 19.49 26.84 3.14
CA ASP A 197 19.63 25.39 3.26
C ASP A 197 19.05 24.66 2.05
N GLY A 198 18.07 25.26 1.38
CA GLY A 198 17.45 24.72 0.18
C GLY A 198 16.77 25.77 -0.71
N ILE A 199 16.50 25.39 -1.95
CA ILE A 199 15.62 26.10 -2.88
C ILE A 199 14.42 25.18 -3.14
N TRP A 200 13.23 25.71 -2.88
CA TRP A 200 11.94 25.10 -3.16
C TRP A 200 11.48 25.56 -4.53
N VAL A 201 11.43 24.61 -5.47
CA VAL A 201 11.15 24.83 -6.90
C VAL A 201 9.67 24.56 -7.13
N ASP A 202 8.90 25.63 -7.32
CA ASP A 202 7.43 25.56 -7.45
C ASP A 202 6.93 25.68 -8.91
N VAL A 203 5.71 25.24 -9.21
CA VAL A 203 5.62 23.90 -9.82
C VAL A 203 6.19 23.82 -11.25
N PRO A 204 7.15 22.90 -11.50
CA PRO A 204 7.78 22.71 -12.80
C PRO A 204 6.91 21.86 -13.73
N LEU A 205 5.72 22.35 -14.09
CA LEU A 205 4.77 21.62 -14.92
C LEU A 205 4.43 22.32 -16.24
N PHE A 206 3.81 21.57 -17.14
CA PHE A 206 3.18 22.10 -18.34
C PHE A 206 1.70 22.41 -18.02
N MET A 207 1.40 23.65 -17.68
CA MET A 207 0.08 24.02 -17.20
C MET A 207 -0.96 23.98 -18.31
N ASP A 208 -2.20 23.67 -17.98
CA ASP A 208 -3.26 23.52 -18.97
C ASP A 208 -4.40 24.56 -18.85
N THR A 209 -4.23 25.60 -18.03
CA THR A 209 -5.25 26.63 -17.78
C THR A 209 -5.34 27.64 -18.93
N GLY A 210 -4.23 28.30 -19.30
CA GLY A 210 -4.23 29.29 -20.39
C GLY A 210 -4.26 28.67 -21.79
N ALA A 211 -3.69 27.47 -21.94
CA ALA A 211 -3.76 26.66 -23.15
C ALA A 211 -3.76 25.18 -22.77
N LYS A 212 -4.50 24.33 -23.49
CA LYS A 212 -4.55 22.88 -23.22
C LYS A 212 -3.40 22.13 -23.90
N TRP A 213 -2.91 21.06 -23.26
CA TRP A 213 -1.85 20.19 -23.80
C TRP A 213 -0.60 20.97 -24.23
N THR A 214 0.03 21.63 -23.26
CA THR A 214 1.16 22.54 -23.47
C THR A 214 2.49 21.81 -23.59
N GLY A 215 3.51 22.51 -24.10
CA GLY A 215 4.80 21.94 -24.49
C GLY A 215 4.93 21.67 -26.00
N ALA A 216 4.15 22.39 -26.83
CA ALA A 216 4.17 22.28 -28.29
C ALA A 216 4.85 23.48 -28.98
N GLU A 217 5.47 24.39 -28.22
CA GLU A 217 6.23 25.51 -28.75
C GLU A 217 7.51 25.05 -29.49
N PRO A 218 8.04 25.83 -30.46
CA PRO A 218 9.12 25.38 -31.35
C PRO A 218 10.38 24.82 -30.65
N PRO A 219 10.87 25.39 -29.53
CA PRO A 219 12.00 24.81 -28.78
C PRO A 219 11.70 23.41 -28.24
N THR A 220 10.52 23.20 -27.68
CA THR A 220 10.11 21.90 -27.10
C THR A 220 9.84 20.86 -28.18
N VAL A 221 9.24 21.24 -29.32
CA VAL A 221 9.12 20.35 -30.49
C VAL A 221 10.50 19.92 -31.01
N SER A 222 11.48 20.83 -31.00
CA SER A 222 12.84 20.51 -31.40
C SER A 222 13.50 19.52 -30.42
N ALA A 223 13.28 19.69 -29.11
CA ALA A 223 13.73 18.75 -28.08
C ALA A 223 13.05 17.37 -28.22
N PHE A 224 11.74 17.35 -28.50
CA PHE A 224 10.99 16.11 -28.74
C PHE A 224 11.55 15.33 -29.95
N ARG A 225 11.82 16.00 -31.08
CA ARG A 225 12.42 15.35 -32.26
C ARG A 225 13.81 14.80 -31.97
N ALA A 226 14.61 15.50 -31.17
CA ALA A 226 15.91 15.00 -30.73
C ALA A 226 15.76 13.75 -29.84
N TRP A 227 14.78 13.75 -28.94
CA TRP A 227 14.45 12.60 -28.10
C TRP A 227 13.94 11.42 -28.93
N CYS A 228 13.04 11.64 -29.90
CA CYS A 228 12.59 10.60 -30.85
C CYS A 228 13.78 9.93 -31.54
N LYS A 229 14.74 10.73 -32.00
CA LYS A 229 15.96 10.25 -32.65
C LYS A 229 16.84 9.43 -31.71
N GLU A 230 17.01 9.87 -30.46
CA GLU A 230 17.81 9.17 -29.45
C GLU A 230 17.19 7.83 -29.06
N LYS A 231 15.88 7.82 -28.78
CA LYS A 231 15.16 6.65 -28.30
C LYS A 231 14.71 5.70 -29.41
N ALA A 232 14.68 6.16 -30.65
CA ALA A 232 14.18 5.43 -31.82
C ALA A 232 12.72 4.95 -31.68
N VAL A 233 11.86 5.76 -31.03
CA VAL A 233 10.44 5.43 -30.76
C VAL A 233 9.44 6.20 -31.63
N CYS A 234 9.91 7.20 -32.38
CA CYS A 234 9.14 7.99 -33.34
C CYS A 234 10.04 8.49 -34.48
N PRO A 235 9.49 8.87 -35.65
CA PRO A 235 10.26 9.44 -36.76
C PRO A 235 11.02 10.72 -36.37
N GLU A 236 12.20 10.97 -36.94
CA GLU A 236 12.98 12.20 -36.66
C GLU A 236 12.25 13.48 -37.09
N ASP A 237 11.38 13.37 -38.09
CA ASP A 237 10.53 14.44 -38.61
C ASP A 237 9.10 14.39 -38.04
N ALA A 238 8.91 13.70 -36.90
CA ALA A 238 7.61 13.61 -36.24
C ALA A 238 6.95 15.00 -36.11
N GLU A 239 5.70 15.05 -36.53
CA GLU A 239 4.83 16.22 -36.39
C GLU A 239 3.80 15.92 -35.30
N LEU A 240 3.72 16.82 -34.31
CA LEU A 240 2.68 16.72 -33.28
C LEU A 240 1.30 16.98 -33.91
N PRO A 241 0.26 16.25 -33.49
CA PRO A 241 -1.10 16.56 -33.90
C PRO A 241 -1.53 17.93 -33.35
N LYS A 242 -2.59 18.50 -33.93
CA LYS A 242 -3.15 19.80 -33.49
C LYS A 242 -4.12 19.70 -32.32
N ALA A 243 -4.40 18.49 -31.87
CA ALA A 243 -5.24 18.15 -30.74
C ALA A 243 -4.79 16.77 -30.21
N PRO A 244 -5.16 16.38 -28.98
CA PRO A 244 -4.86 15.04 -28.46
C PRO A 244 -5.34 13.95 -29.42
N ASP A 245 -4.46 12.98 -29.70
CA ASP A 245 -4.79 11.85 -30.56
C ASP A 245 -4.14 10.58 -30.02
N TRP A 246 -4.88 9.86 -29.16
CA TRP A 246 -4.43 8.60 -28.56
C TRP A 246 -4.16 7.49 -29.58
N LYS A 247 -4.60 7.61 -30.83
CA LYS A 247 -4.28 6.66 -31.90
C LYS A 247 -2.94 6.95 -32.55
N SER A 248 -2.40 8.15 -32.39
CA SER A 248 -1.10 8.55 -32.93
C SER A 248 0.05 8.05 -32.04
N ASP A 249 0.91 7.20 -32.60
CA ASP A 249 2.14 6.74 -31.95
C ASP A 249 3.04 7.93 -31.57
N VAL A 250 3.04 8.99 -32.40
CA VAL A 250 3.78 10.23 -32.13
C VAL A 250 3.23 10.96 -30.91
N PHE A 251 1.91 11.03 -30.75
CA PHE A 251 1.30 11.69 -29.60
C PHE A 251 1.58 10.92 -28.31
N ARG A 252 1.45 9.59 -28.32
CA ARG A 252 1.78 8.76 -27.16
C ARG A 252 3.25 8.88 -26.78
N ALA A 253 4.16 8.85 -27.75
CA ALA A 253 5.57 9.10 -27.52
C ALA A 253 5.84 10.51 -26.95
N TRP A 254 5.07 11.53 -27.36
CA TRP A 254 5.18 12.88 -26.83
C TRP A 254 4.75 12.98 -25.36
N ILE A 255 3.75 12.22 -24.91
CA ILE A 255 3.38 12.13 -23.48
C ILE A 255 4.58 11.64 -22.65
N ARG A 256 5.18 10.51 -23.03
CA ARG A 256 6.40 10.00 -22.37
C ARG A 256 7.53 11.02 -22.36
N PHE A 257 7.76 11.70 -23.48
CA PHE A 257 8.77 12.75 -23.60
C PHE A 257 8.54 13.89 -22.61
N ARG A 258 7.30 14.35 -22.39
CA ARG A 258 7.02 15.47 -21.48
C ARG A 258 7.48 15.18 -20.05
N HIS A 259 7.22 13.98 -19.54
CA HIS A 259 7.72 13.54 -18.23
C HIS A 259 9.25 13.54 -18.16
N GLU A 260 9.92 12.98 -19.17
CA GLU A 260 11.38 12.94 -19.21
C GLU A 260 12.01 14.33 -19.39
N ASN A 261 11.35 15.22 -20.13
CA ASN A 261 11.82 16.58 -20.37
C ASN A 261 11.75 17.44 -19.09
N LEU A 262 10.70 17.32 -18.30
CA LEU A 262 10.61 18.00 -17.00
C LEU A 262 11.61 17.43 -15.98
N ARG A 263 11.81 16.10 -15.95
CA ARG A 263 12.90 15.48 -15.18
C ARG A 263 14.26 16.09 -15.54
N ASP A 264 14.55 16.26 -16.83
CA ASP A 264 15.83 16.78 -17.30
C ASP A 264 16.00 18.28 -17.02
N PHE A 265 14.90 19.06 -17.08
CA PHE A 265 14.89 20.45 -16.61
C PHE A 265 15.21 20.54 -15.11
N LEU A 266 14.55 19.73 -14.29
CA LEU A 266 14.77 19.66 -12.84
C LEU A 266 16.20 19.24 -12.50
N LYS A 267 16.79 18.32 -13.27
CA LYS A 267 18.20 17.96 -13.14
C LYS A 267 19.12 19.13 -13.46
N ALA A 268 18.80 19.96 -14.46
CA ALA A 268 19.57 21.16 -14.78
C ALA A 268 19.49 22.22 -13.65
N VAL A 269 18.31 22.38 -13.02
CA VAL A 269 18.15 23.23 -11.83
C VAL A 269 19.04 22.74 -10.69
N TYR A 270 19.02 21.43 -10.43
CA TYR A 270 19.90 20.79 -9.45
C TYR A 270 21.38 21.05 -9.72
N ASP A 271 21.85 20.74 -10.93
CA ASP A 271 23.26 20.92 -11.28
C ASP A 271 23.68 22.38 -11.12
N LYS A 272 22.80 23.32 -11.51
CA LYS A 272 23.12 24.73 -11.45
C LYS A 272 23.24 25.28 -10.03
N ALA A 273 22.38 24.83 -9.11
CA ALA A 273 22.48 25.20 -7.71
C ALA A 273 23.75 24.59 -7.07
N LYS A 274 24.05 23.34 -7.40
CA LYS A 274 25.21 22.60 -6.86
C LYS A 274 26.56 23.15 -7.33
N GLU A 275 26.63 23.80 -8.49
CA GLU A 275 27.82 24.54 -8.93
C GLU A 275 28.23 25.65 -7.95
N VAL A 276 27.25 26.27 -7.27
CA VAL A 276 27.47 27.39 -6.35
C VAL A 276 27.58 26.93 -4.90
N ALA A 277 26.66 26.05 -4.48
CA ALA A 277 26.58 25.55 -3.11
C ALA A 277 26.39 24.02 -3.13
N PRO A 278 27.47 23.22 -3.03
CA PRO A 278 27.39 21.76 -3.11
C PRO A 278 26.47 21.11 -2.08
N ASP A 279 26.24 21.78 -0.95
CA ASP A 279 25.44 21.29 0.16
C ASP A 279 23.97 21.77 0.14
N ILE A 280 23.57 22.64 -0.79
CA ILE A 280 22.19 23.15 -0.85
C ILE A 280 21.22 22.06 -1.30
N ALA A 281 20.04 21.99 -0.70
CA ALA A 281 18.98 21.10 -1.14
C ALA A 281 18.20 21.69 -2.32
N ILE A 282 17.80 20.86 -3.27
CA ILE A 282 16.74 21.21 -4.22
C ILE A 282 15.52 20.40 -3.82
N ILE A 283 14.46 21.12 -3.46
CA ILE A 283 13.19 20.57 -3.03
C ILE A 283 12.19 20.94 -4.12
N VAL A 284 11.61 19.96 -4.79
CA VAL A 284 10.65 20.22 -5.85
C VAL A 284 9.24 20.11 -5.29
N GLU A 285 8.45 21.16 -5.45
CA GLU A 285 7.01 21.04 -5.29
C GLU A 285 6.46 20.20 -6.44
N ASN A 286 5.83 19.07 -6.11
CA ASN A 286 5.35 18.15 -7.10
C ASN A 286 3.83 18.01 -6.97
N PHE A 287 3.13 18.82 -7.76
CA PHE A 287 1.76 18.60 -8.18
C PHE A 287 1.79 18.24 -9.67
N PRO A 288 1.13 17.16 -10.11
CA PRO A 288 0.22 16.27 -9.38
C PRO A 288 0.92 14.97 -8.90
N MET A 289 0.15 14.03 -8.36
CA MET A 289 0.67 12.78 -7.78
C MET A 289 0.43 11.54 -8.66
N ASP A 290 -0.30 10.56 -8.16
CA ASP A 290 -0.53 9.24 -8.77
C ASP A 290 -1.83 9.18 -9.59
N TYR A 291 -2.48 10.32 -9.87
CA TYR A 291 -3.74 10.42 -10.60
C TYR A 291 -3.55 11.12 -11.94
N LEU A 292 -4.64 11.28 -12.70
CA LEU A 292 -4.61 11.54 -14.14
C LEU A 292 -3.91 12.82 -14.56
N ASP A 293 -3.98 13.89 -13.76
CA ASP A 293 -3.30 15.16 -14.03
C ASP A 293 -1.81 14.99 -14.35
N ALA A 294 -1.14 13.96 -13.83
CA ALA A 294 0.27 13.73 -14.14
C ALA A 294 0.50 13.65 -15.65
N THR A 295 -0.45 13.05 -16.37
CA THR A 295 -0.46 12.87 -17.82
C THR A 295 -0.54 14.20 -18.57
N ASP A 296 -1.49 15.07 -18.22
CA ASP A 296 -1.76 16.30 -18.96
C ASP A 296 -0.93 17.49 -18.49
N LYS A 297 -0.46 17.50 -17.25
CA LYS A 297 0.56 18.41 -16.71
C LYS A 297 1.98 17.97 -17.08
N GLY A 298 2.13 16.73 -17.54
CA GLY A 298 3.41 16.13 -17.93
C GLY A 298 4.39 15.94 -16.77
N LEU A 299 3.99 16.22 -15.53
CA LEU A 299 4.83 16.06 -14.35
C LEU A 299 4.42 14.80 -13.60
N ASP A 300 5.17 13.71 -13.81
CA ASP A 300 4.99 12.47 -13.06
C ASP A 300 6.19 12.27 -12.13
N GLY A 301 5.92 12.24 -10.83
CA GLY A 301 6.93 12.01 -9.81
C GLY A 301 7.64 10.65 -9.91
N ALA A 302 7.08 9.65 -10.58
CA ALA A 302 7.81 8.42 -10.86
C ALA A 302 9.12 8.67 -11.66
N PHE A 303 9.18 9.77 -12.42
CA PHE A 303 10.33 10.18 -13.22
C PHE A 303 11.29 11.07 -12.43
N LYS A 304 11.84 10.53 -11.34
CA LYS A 304 12.80 11.25 -10.51
C LYS A 304 14.20 11.28 -11.16
N PRO A 305 14.92 12.42 -11.16
CA PRO A 305 16.35 12.44 -11.45
C PRO A 305 17.15 11.64 -10.41
N ASP A 306 18.19 10.92 -10.85
CA ASP A 306 19.15 10.32 -9.93
C ASP A 306 20.09 11.40 -9.35
N ALA A 307 19.76 11.87 -8.14
CA ALA A 307 20.48 12.94 -7.45
C ALA A 307 20.30 12.85 -5.92
N LYS A 308 21.42 12.97 -5.18
CA LYS A 308 21.51 12.71 -3.73
C LYS A 308 20.68 13.68 -2.86
N ASP A 309 20.68 14.97 -3.22
CA ASP A 309 20.00 16.04 -2.47
C ASP A 309 18.87 16.66 -3.28
N PHE A 310 18.26 15.83 -4.12
CA PHE A 310 17.03 16.15 -4.83
C PHE A 310 15.87 15.51 -4.08
N TRP A 311 15.05 16.35 -3.49
CA TRP A 311 13.93 15.96 -2.63
C TRP A 311 12.64 16.51 -3.22
N ARG A 312 11.52 16.05 -2.68
CA ARG A 312 10.22 16.58 -3.03
C ARG A 312 9.44 17.00 -1.81
N VAL A 313 8.59 17.98 -2.08
CA VAL A 313 7.43 18.27 -1.28
C VAL A 313 6.21 18.05 -2.16
N TRP A 314 5.36 17.14 -1.73
CA TRP A 314 4.20 16.71 -2.49
C TRP A 314 3.01 17.54 -2.09
N GLU A 315 2.47 18.29 -3.04
CA GLU A 315 1.16 18.90 -2.88
C GLU A 315 0.12 17.79 -2.97
N VAL A 316 -0.46 17.43 -1.82
CA VAL A 316 -1.42 16.33 -1.73
C VAL A 316 -2.80 16.94 -1.61
N ASP A 317 -3.53 16.96 -2.72
CA ASP A 317 -4.91 17.45 -2.78
C ASP A 317 -5.80 16.80 -1.74
N SER A 318 -6.81 17.54 -1.29
CA SER A 318 -7.86 17.06 -0.39
C SER A 318 -9.16 16.89 -1.17
N VAL A 319 -10.18 16.23 -0.61
CA VAL A 319 -11.49 16.11 -1.28
C VAL A 319 -12.13 17.49 -1.58
N SER A 320 -11.71 18.52 -0.85
CA SER A 320 -12.14 19.91 -1.01
C SER A 320 -10.98 20.88 -0.86
N ASN A 321 -10.90 21.87 -1.77
CA ASN A 321 -9.96 22.99 -1.65
C ASN A 321 -10.30 23.94 -0.52
N LYS A 322 -11.53 23.90 0.02
CA LYS A 322 -11.96 24.82 1.08
C LYS A 322 -12.15 24.15 2.43
N LEU A 323 -12.67 22.93 2.43
CA LEU A 323 -13.03 22.19 3.63
C LEU A 323 -12.04 21.06 3.95
N GLY A 324 -10.99 20.90 3.14
CA GLY A 324 -9.94 19.92 3.37
C GLY A 324 -10.50 18.50 3.36
N MET A 325 -10.11 17.69 4.35
CA MET A 325 -10.61 16.32 4.52
C MET A 325 -11.79 16.23 5.51
N GLN A 326 -12.32 17.37 5.99
CA GLN A 326 -13.35 17.41 7.04
C GLN A 326 -14.61 16.59 6.71
N TRP A 327 -14.93 16.44 5.42
CA TRP A 327 -16.12 15.74 4.91
C TRP A 327 -15.77 14.54 4.04
N ALA A 328 -14.53 14.05 4.09
CA ALA A 328 -14.12 12.84 3.37
C ALA A 328 -14.84 11.60 3.91
N THR A 329 -15.11 10.63 3.04
CA THR A 329 -15.50 9.27 3.47
C THR A 329 -14.28 8.50 3.99
N LYS A 330 -14.49 7.30 4.55
CA LYS A 330 -13.37 6.43 4.95
C LYS A 330 -12.54 5.99 3.74
N GLU A 331 -13.20 5.77 2.62
CA GLU A 331 -12.55 5.31 1.37
C GLU A 331 -11.82 6.45 0.65
N ASP A 332 -12.33 7.68 0.74
CA ASP A 332 -11.56 8.87 0.34
C ASP A 332 -10.29 9.02 1.20
N PHE A 333 -10.38 8.73 2.50
CA PHE A 333 -9.22 8.78 3.37
C PHE A 333 -8.20 7.67 3.03
N THR A 334 -8.64 6.47 2.64
CA THR A 334 -7.71 5.45 2.10
C THR A 334 -7.04 5.90 0.80
N SER A 335 -7.73 6.68 -0.05
CA SER A 335 -7.14 7.29 -1.24
C SER A 335 -6.05 8.31 -0.88
N LYS A 336 -6.25 9.11 0.19
CA LYS A 336 -5.21 9.99 0.74
C LYS A 336 -4.00 9.19 1.24
N ILE A 337 -4.21 8.06 1.94
CA ILE A 337 -3.13 7.17 2.38
C ILE A 337 -2.37 6.59 1.17
N ALA A 338 -3.08 6.18 0.13
CA ALA A 338 -2.47 5.69 -1.11
C ALA A 338 -1.52 6.73 -1.73
N MET A 339 -1.96 8.00 -1.82
CA MET A 339 -1.13 9.12 -2.29
C MET A 339 0.13 9.31 -1.44
N PHE A 340 0.00 9.31 -0.10
CA PHE A 340 1.16 9.45 0.79
C PHE A 340 2.17 8.30 0.68
N LYS A 341 1.68 7.07 0.50
CA LYS A 341 2.57 5.91 0.31
C LYS A 341 3.24 5.96 -1.07
N TRP A 342 2.50 6.34 -2.10
CA TRP A 342 3.05 6.54 -3.44
C TRP A 342 4.17 7.60 -3.42
N ALA A 343 3.92 8.77 -2.81
CA ALA A 343 4.91 9.82 -2.62
C ALA A 343 6.20 9.33 -1.93
N ARG A 344 6.03 8.68 -0.77
CA ARG A 344 7.17 8.13 0.00
C ARG A 344 8.04 7.21 -0.86
N VAL A 345 7.40 6.37 -1.66
CA VAL A 345 8.09 5.41 -2.53
C VAL A 345 8.72 6.08 -3.74
N ALA A 346 8.03 7.02 -4.39
CA ALA A 346 8.55 7.78 -5.52
C ALA A 346 9.85 8.51 -5.16
N ASP A 347 10.02 8.91 -3.90
CA ASP A 347 11.27 9.50 -3.40
C ASP A 347 12.45 8.55 -3.25
N SER A 348 12.25 7.24 -3.40
CA SER A 348 13.33 6.24 -3.51
C SER A 348 14.37 6.37 -2.38
N GLY A 349 13.88 6.51 -1.15
CA GLY A 349 14.73 6.65 0.03
C GLY A 349 15.14 8.09 0.38
N SER A 350 15.03 9.08 -0.51
CA SER A 350 15.24 10.51 -0.17
C SER A 350 14.24 10.99 0.90
N PRO A 351 14.50 12.12 1.58
CA PRO A 351 13.47 12.84 2.33
C PRO A 351 12.23 13.07 1.45
N SER A 352 11.04 12.89 2.04
CA SER A 352 9.74 13.15 1.41
C SER A 352 8.95 14.08 2.31
N TRP A 353 8.62 15.26 1.80
CA TRP A 353 7.77 16.23 2.49
C TRP A 353 6.39 16.21 1.87
N VAL A 354 5.35 16.47 2.64
CA VAL A 354 3.98 16.50 2.10
C VAL A 354 3.23 17.66 2.69
N PHE A 355 2.41 18.31 1.86
CA PHE A 355 1.38 19.22 2.34
C PHE A 355 0.38 18.41 3.16
N SER A 356 0.33 18.67 4.46
CA SER A 356 -0.69 18.11 5.34
C SER A 356 -1.84 19.09 5.45
N TYR A 357 -2.53 19.34 4.33
CA TYR A 357 -3.69 20.24 4.26
C TYR A 357 -4.79 19.77 5.23
N GLY A 358 -5.29 20.71 6.03
CA GLY A 358 -6.51 20.56 6.81
C GLY A 358 -7.31 21.86 6.85
N ASN A 359 -8.55 21.80 7.33
CA ASN A 359 -9.38 22.98 7.55
C ASN A 359 -9.54 23.28 9.06
N GLU A 360 -9.67 22.25 9.87
CA GLU A 360 -9.82 22.31 11.33
C GLU A 360 -8.76 21.41 12.01
N PRO A 361 -8.51 21.57 13.32
CA PRO A 361 -7.49 20.78 14.01
C PRO A 361 -7.65 19.25 13.89
N ARG A 362 -8.88 18.76 13.75
CA ARG A 362 -9.13 17.31 13.76
C ARG A 362 -8.82 16.65 12.41
N ASP A 363 -9.25 17.23 11.30
CA ASP A 363 -8.89 16.71 9.98
C ASP A 363 -7.42 16.96 9.66
N ALA A 364 -6.87 18.12 10.07
CA ALA A 364 -5.42 18.37 9.99
C ALA A 364 -4.61 17.32 10.77
N GLY A 365 -5.02 16.99 12.00
CA GLY A 365 -4.37 15.97 12.81
C GLY A 365 -4.41 14.58 12.17
N LEU A 366 -5.55 14.20 11.59
CA LEU A 366 -5.68 12.91 10.92
C LEU A 366 -4.81 12.82 9.64
N VAL A 367 -4.82 13.86 8.80
CA VAL A 367 -3.97 13.96 7.61
C VAL A 367 -2.48 13.94 7.99
N MET A 368 -2.09 14.69 9.03
CA MET A 368 -0.72 14.72 9.53
C MET A 368 -0.30 13.37 10.14
N GLY A 369 -1.19 12.69 10.86
CA GLY A 369 -0.98 11.33 11.36
C GLY A 369 -0.72 10.32 10.24
N ALA A 370 -1.50 10.39 9.15
CA ALA A 370 -1.29 9.55 7.97
C ALA A 370 0.04 9.86 7.25
N ALA A 371 0.41 11.13 7.11
CA ALA A 371 1.71 11.53 6.57
C ALA A 371 2.87 10.92 7.39
N LEU A 372 2.84 11.06 8.72
CA LEU A 372 3.86 10.51 9.62
C LEU A 372 3.91 8.98 9.61
N ALA A 373 2.74 8.31 9.64
CA ALA A 373 2.63 6.86 9.61
C ALA A 373 3.27 6.27 8.34
N THR A 374 3.07 6.94 7.21
CA THR A 374 3.60 6.53 5.90
C THR A 374 5.04 6.99 5.64
N GLY A 375 5.66 7.70 6.60
CA GLY A 375 7.08 8.08 6.56
C GLY A 375 7.38 9.41 5.88
N ASN A 376 6.39 10.29 5.78
CA ASN A 376 6.53 11.64 5.20
C ASN A 376 6.68 12.70 6.30
N SER A 377 7.50 13.71 6.07
CA SER A 377 7.60 14.88 6.94
C SER A 377 6.49 15.89 6.62
N PRO A 378 5.74 16.38 7.62
CA PRO A 378 4.60 17.23 7.38
C PRO A 378 4.98 18.70 7.18
N PHE A 379 4.39 19.31 6.15
CA PHE A 379 4.20 20.75 6.01
C PHE A 379 2.76 21.10 6.42
N GLU A 380 2.60 21.64 7.63
CA GLU A 380 1.28 21.96 8.17
C GLU A 380 0.75 23.27 7.62
N VAL A 381 -0.36 23.18 6.90
CA VAL A 381 -1.02 24.31 6.24
C VAL A 381 -2.53 24.16 6.29
N LYS A 382 -3.23 25.29 6.38
CA LYS A 382 -4.70 25.33 6.31
C LYS A 382 -5.17 25.66 4.91
N THR A 383 -5.91 24.74 4.31
CA THR A 383 -6.47 24.91 2.95
C THR A 383 -7.39 26.15 2.83
N PRO A 384 -7.45 26.84 1.68
CA PRO A 384 -6.65 26.66 0.46
C PRO A 384 -5.25 27.31 0.51
N GLU A 385 -4.90 27.99 1.60
CA GLU A 385 -3.74 28.88 1.63
C GLU A 385 -2.49 28.22 2.23
N MET A 386 -1.35 28.31 1.54
CA MET A 386 -0.08 27.71 2.00
C MET A 386 0.57 28.43 3.18
N PHE A 387 0.18 29.68 3.47
CA PHE A 387 0.72 30.46 4.59
C PHE A 387 -0.12 30.35 5.87
N MET A 388 -1.32 29.77 5.79
CA MET A 388 -2.24 29.66 6.94
C MET A 388 -1.96 28.40 7.77
N SER A 389 -2.41 28.44 9.04
CA SER A 389 -2.38 27.30 9.96
C SER A 389 -3.77 27.02 10.51
N VAL A 390 -4.07 25.78 10.90
CA VAL A 390 -5.26 25.51 11.71
C VAL A 390 -5.11 26.02 13.15
N GLY A 391 -3.90 26.40 13.58
CA GLY A 391 -3.65 27.18 14.78
C GLY A 391 -2.32 26.88 15.46
N SER A 392 -1.73 27.89 16.12
CA SER A 392 -0.43 27.76 16.81
C SER A 392 -0.43 26.69 17.91
N ASP A 393 -1.54 26.49 18.63
CA ASP A 393 -1.63 25.47 19.68
C ASP A 393 -1.62 24.05 19.11
N PHE A 394 -2.32 23.83 18.00
CA PHE A 394 -2.26 22.58 17.24
C PHE A 394 -0.84 22.30 16.78
N ARG A 395 -0.19 23.30 16.17
CA ARG A 395 1.17 23.18 15.66
C ARG A 395 2.17 22.84 16.77
N LYS A 396 2.12 23.53 17.92
CA LYS A 396 2.94 23.22 19.11
C LYS A 396 2.75 21.80 19.61
N GLN A 397 1.50 21.33 19.68
CA GLN A 397 1.18 19.98 20.14
C GLN A 397 1.79 18.92 19.23
N TRP A 398 1.51 19.01 17.92
CA TRP A 398 1.94 18.00 16.96
C TRP A 398 3.43 18.08 16.65
N PHE A 399 3.99 19.27 16.42
CA PHE A 399 5.43 19.42 16.19
C PHE A 399 6.26 19.12 17.45
N GLY A 400 5.75 19.43 18.65
CA GLY A 400 6.37 19.02 19.91
C GLY A 400 6.40 17.49 20.08
N PHE A 401 5.32 16.82 19.67
CA PHE A 401 5.28 15.35 19.64
C PHE A 401 6.27 14.76 18.63
N VAL A 402 6.32 15.27 17.39
CA VAL A 402 7.29 14.84 16.38
C VAL A 402 8.73 15.08 16.84
N GLN A 403 9.00 16.22 17.48
CA GLN A 403 10.31 16.53 18.04
C GLN A 403 10.71 15.56 19.16
N THR A 404 9.79 15.17 20.03
CA THR A 404 10.04 14.22 21.13
C THR A 404 10.39 12.83 20.60
N HIS A 405 9.86 12.48 19.43
CA HIS A 405 10.01 11.17 18.77
C HIS A 405 10.80 11.26 17.47
N GLU A 406 11.75 12.19 17.37
CA GLU A 406 12.47 12.45 16.12
C GLU A 406 13.23 11.24 15.57
N ASP A 407 13.73 10.36 16.45
CA ASP A 407 14.44 9.13 16.04
C ASP A 407 13.47 8.06 15.52
N THR A 408 12.21 8.10 15.95
CA THR A 408 11.14 7.23 15.45
C THR A 408 10.67 7.69 14.07
N PHE A 409 10.47 9.00 13.88
CA PHE A 409 10.04 9.56 12.60
C PHE A 409 11.17 9.70 11.58
N GLY A 410 12.43 9.76 12.02
CA GLY A 410 13.61 9.76 11.14
C GLY A 410 13.84 8.43 10.41
N VAL A 411 13.15 7.36 10.79
CA VAL A 411 13.26 6.05 10.14
C VAL A 411 12.57 6.08 8.78
N ALA A 412 13.36 5.85 7.73
CA ALA A 412 12.93 6.02 6.34
C ALA A 412 12.03 4.87 5.82
N GLU A 413 12.12 3.67 6.39
CA GLU A 413 11.51 2.46 5.85
C GLU A 413 10.32 1.99 6.69
N ARG A 414 9.23 1.64 5.99
CA ARG A 414 8.10 0.88 6.53
C ARG A 414 8.17 -0.53 5.98
N GLU A 415 8.03 -1.51 6.86
CA GLU A 415 8.10 -2.92 6.51
C GLU A 415 6.78 -3.40 5.91
N ALA A 416 6.87 -4.06 4.77
CA ALA A 416 5.75 -4.68 4.09
C ALA A 416 6.20 -5.96 3.41
N LYS A 417 5.28 -6.93 3.30
CA LYS A 417 5.49 -8.19 2.56
C LYS A 417 4.58 -8.31 1.34
N VAL A 418 3.66 -7.36 1.15
CA VAL A 418 2.78 -7.26 -0.02
C VAL A 418 3.17 -6.02 -0.82
N GLY A 419 3.44 -6.21 -2.11
CA GLY A 419 3.65 -5.13 -3.07
C GLY A 419 2.38 -4.92 -3.89
N ILE A 420 2.03 -3.66 -4.17
CA ILE A 420 0.99 -3.33 -5.16
C ILE A 420 1.67 -2.57 -6.29
N TRP A 421 1.53 -3.08 -7.52
CA TRP A 421 2.14 -2.47 -8.68
C TRP A 421 1.34 -1.27 -9.17
N TYR A 422 2.04 -0.16 -9.40
CA TYR A 422 1.51 1.04 -10.02
C TYR A 422 2.29 1.33 -11.30
N SER A 423 1.58 1.45 -12.43
CA SER A 423 2.15 1.73 -13.74
C SER A 423 1.73 3.10 -14.22
N SER A 424 2.67 4.04 -14.25
CA SER A 424 2.46 5.37 -14.85
C SER A 424 1.96 5.26 -16.28
N ALA A 425 2.51 4.32 -17.07
CA ALA A 425 2.07 4.09 -18.44
C ALA A 425 0.61 3.58 -18.51
N SER A 426 0.15 2.80 -17.53
CA SER A 426 -1.25 2.36 -17.51
C SER A 426 -2.17 3.52 -17.18
N ARG A 427 -1.78 4.39 -16.23
CA ARG A 427 -2.48 5.66 -15.98
C ARG A 427 -2.57 6.48 -17.27
N ASP A 428 -1.44 6.70 -17.96
CA ASP A 428 -1.37 7.58 -19.12
C ASP A 428 -2.15 7.04 -20.32
N TYR A 429 -1.97 5.76 -20.67
CA TYR A 429 -2.44 5.24 -21.96
C TYR A 429 -3.70 4.38 -21.87
N LEU A 430 -4.07 3.90 -20.68
CA LEU A 430 -5.34 3.20 -20.48
C LEU A 430 -6.36 4.15 -19.84
N ASP A 431 -6.06 4.64 -18.64
CA ASP A 431 -7.07 5.36 -17.85
C ASP A 431 -7.35 6.74 -18.43
N TYR A 432 -6.31 7.56 -18.66
CA TYR A 432 -6.51 8.90 -19.23
C TYR A 432 -7.14 8.80 -20.63
N ALA A 433 -6.63 7.89 -21.47
CA ALA A 433 -7.08 7.73 -22.85
C ALA A 433 -8.55 7.30 -22.99
N SER A 434 -9.10 6.65 -21.96
CA SER A 434 -10.49 6.16 -21.94
C SER A 434 -11.43 6.98 -21.06
N ALA A 435 -10.91 7.93 -20.28
CA ALA A 435 -11.70 8.72 -19.35
C ALA A 435 -12.49 9.83 -20.05
N GLU A 436 -13.75 10.00 -19.65
CA GLU A 436 -14.59 11.13 -20.07
C GLU A 436 -14.37 12.40 -19.23
N ALA A 437 -13.83 12.26 -17.99
CA ALA A 437 -13.48 13.33 -17.05
C ALA A 437 -12.15 13.05 -16.32
N TYR A 438 -11.52 14.08 -15.75
CA TYR A 438 -10.05 14.24 -15.79
C TYR A 438 -9.26 13.97 -14.49
N TYR A 439 -9.90 13.58 -13.38
CA TYR A 439 -9.21 13.54 -12.08
C TYR A 439 -8.78 12.13 -11.63
N GLY A 440 -9.74 11.33 -11.15
CA GLY A 440 -9.44 10.03 -10.53
C GLY A 440 -8.73 10.15 -9.17
N LEU A 441 -8.89 11.25 -8.44
CA LEU A 441 -8.26 11.47 -7.14
C LEU A 441 -8.90 10.61 -6.03
N TYR A 442 -10.23 10.67 -5.93
CA TYR A 442 -11.04 10.17 -4.82
C TYR A 442 -12.20 9.30 -5.32
N VAL A 443 -12.90 8.65 -4.38
CA VAL A 443 -14.00 7.74 -4.73
C VAL A 443 -15.32 8.49 -4.81
N SER A 444 -15.58 9.38 -3.84
CA SER A 444 -16.83 10.14 -3.78
C SER A 444 -16.93 11.21 -4.86
N THR A 445 -18.12 11.37 -5.43
CA THR A 445 -18.45 12.36 -6.48
C THR A 445 -19.57 13.29 -6.06
N THR A 446 -19.95 13.25 -4.78
CA THR A 446 -21.00 14.09 -4.23
C THR A 446 -20.60 14.49 -2.81
N PRO A 447 -20.45 15.79 -2.53
CA PRO A 447 -20.08 16.24 -1.20
C PRO A 447 -21.24 16.03 -0.22
N ALA A 448 -20.90 15.63 1.01
CA ALA A 448 -21.87 15.47 2.10
C ALA A 448 -22.48 16.80 2.59
N THR A 449 -21.92 17.93 2.16
CA THR A 449 -22.36 19.29 2.47
C THR A 449 -22.31 20.15 1.21
N THR A 450 -22.87 21.36 1.26
CA THR A 450 -22.72 22.33 0.17
C THR A 450 -21.29 22.82 0.12
N ASP A 451 -20.55 22.32 -0.88
CA ASP A 451 -19.15 22.67 -1.11
C ASP A 451 -18.92 22.87 -2.62
N PRO A 452 -18.82 24.12 -3.09
CA PRO A 452 -18.56 24.40 -4.50
C PRO A 452 -17.13 24.08 -4.92
N ASP A 453 -16.22 23.86 -3.96
CA ASP A 453 -14.78 23.63 -4.18
C ASP A 453 -14.41 22.15 -3.93
N PHE A 454 -15.41 21.27 -4.03
CA PHE A 454 -15.24 19.82 -3.97
C PHE A 454 -14.81 19.28 -5.34
N TRP A 455 -13.75 18.48 -5.37
CA TRP A 455 -13.07 18.14 -6.63
C TRP A 455 -13.89 17.27 -7.58
N ALA A 456 -14.65 16.33 -7.05
CA ALA A 456 -15.38 15.36 -7.84
C ALA A 456 -16.87 15.70 -7.87
N THR A 457 -17.34 16.16 -9.04
CA THR A 457 -18.71 16.66 -9.22
C THR A 457 -19.54 15.79 -10.17
N GLU A 458 -18.88 14.88 -10.90
CA GLU A 458 -19.52 13.89 -11.76
C GLU A 458 -18.89 12.49 -11.62
N GLU A 459 -19.59 11.46 -12.11
CA GLU A 459 -19.18 10.06 -12.00
C GLU A 459 -17.76 9.81 -12.55
N GLY A 460 -17.45 10.44 -13.69
CA GLY A 460 -16.14 10.33 -14.33
C GLY A 460 -14.98 10.93 -13.52
N ASP A 461 -15.22 11.74 -12.50
CA ASP A 461 -14.14 12.26 -11.62
C ASP A 461 -13.63 11.20 -10.65
N SER A 462 -14.43 10.17 -10.38
CA SER A 462 -14.09 9.10 -9.45
C SER A 462 -12.93 8.26 -9.96
N CYS A 463 -12.03 7.86 -9.05
CA CYS A 463 -11.03 6.85 -9.34
C CYS A 463 -11.68 5.50 -9.70
N MET A 464 -12.92 5.24 -9.25
CA MET A 464 -13.66 4.01 -9.56
C MET A 464 -13.86 3.82 -11.05
N GLU A 465 -14.06 4.90 -11.80
CA GLU A 465 -14.28 4.83 -13.24
C GLU A 465 -13.01 4.60 -14.05
N LYS A 466 -11.87 4.42 -13.38
CA LYS A 466 -10.56 4.24 -13.99
C LYS A 466 -10.08 2.80 -13.77
N PRO A 467 -9.84 2.01 -14.84
CA PRO A 467 -9.40 0.63 -14.69
C PRO A 467 -8.15 0.44 -13.82
N HIS A 468 -7.08 1.20 -14.07
CA HIS A 468 -5.84 1.06 -13.32
C HIS A 468 -5.88 1.82 -11.98
N LEU A 469 -6.30 3.09 -11.96
CA LEU A 469 -6.36 3.88 -10.73
C LEU A 469 -7.41 3.36 -9.74
N GLY A 470 -8.58 2.93 -10.22
CA GLY A 470 -9.59 2.29 -9.40
C GLY A 470 -9.09 0.98 -8.81
N GLY A 471 -8.36 0.18 -9.60
CA GLY A 471 -7.71 -1.02 -9.11
C GLY A 471 -6.61 -0.71 -8.07
N TRP A 472 -5.77 0.29 -8.32
CA TRP A 472 -4.76 0.77 -7.38
C TRP A 472 -5.36 1.23 -6.05
N ARG A 473 -6.35 2.11 -6.09
CA ARG A 473 -7.03 2.66 -4.90
C ARG A 473 -7.81 1.58 -4.16
N GLY A 474 -8.49 0.70 -4.89
CA GLY A 474 -9.24 -0.41 -4.32
C GLY A 474 -8.34 -1.42 -3.61
N ALA A 475 -7.20 -1.77 -4.20
CA ALA A 475 -6.20 -2.62 -3.56
C ALA A 475 -5.67 -2.01 -2.26
N VAL A 476 -5.38 -0.70 -2.25
CA VAL A 476 -4.99 0.01 -1.02
C VAL A 476 -6.11 -0.02 0.01
N ASN A 477 -7.34 0.33 -0.38
CA ASN A 477 -8.52 0.33 0.49
C ASN A 477 -8.70 -1.04 1.18
N THR A 478 -8.68 -2.12 0.40
CA THR A 478 -8.81 -3.49 0.91
C THR A 478 -7.70 -3.84 1.90
N LEU A 479 -6.42 -3.58 1.58
CA LEU A 479 -5.32 -3.95 2.48
C LEU A 479 -5.30 -3.12 3.77
N VAL A 480 -5.72 -1.84 3.71
CA VAL A 480 -5.87 -1.01 4.92
C VAL A 480 -6.98 -1.57 5.81
N GLN A 481 -8.14 -1.91 5.26
CA GLN A 481 -9.23 -2.51 6.05
C GLN A 481 -8.87 -3.88 6.65
N LEU A 482 -8.01 -4.63 5.97
CA LEU A 482 -7.46 -5.89 6.45
C LEU A 482 -6.25 -5.72 7.39
N LYS A 483 -5.79 -4.48 7.62
CA LYS A 483 -4.64 -4.11 8.46
C LYS A 483 -3.36 -4.82 8.03
N ILE A 484 -3.18 -4.98 6.72
CA ILE A 484 -2.03 -5.64 6.11
C ILE A 484 -1.06 -4.56 5.61
N PRO A 485 0.16 -4.46 6.20
CA PRO A 485 1.18 -3.56 5.68
C PRO A 485 1.58 -3.93 4.24
N PHE A 486 1.56 -2.92 3.36
CA PHE A 486 1.88 -3.07 1.94
C PHE A 486 2.86 -1.99 1.48
N MET A 487 3.44 -2.13 0.29
CA MET A 487 4.22 -1.08 -0.34
C MET A 487 3.89 -0.90 -1.83
N PRO A 488 3.82 0.35 -2.32
CA PRO A 488 3.81 0.59 -3.76
C PRO A 488 5.07 0.04 -4.45
N VAL A 489 4.89 -0.52 -5.65
CA VAL A 489 5.95 -0.93 -6.57
C VAL A 489 5.76 -0.12 -7.86
N LEU A 490 6.57 0.92 -8.04
CA LEU A 490 6.35 1.90 -9.10
C LEU A 490 7.14 1.55 -10.37
N SER A 491 6.48 1.67 -11.53
CA SER A 491 7.13 1.70 -12.84
C SER A 491 6.76 2.98 -13.61
N PRO A 492 7.75 3.83 -13.96
CA PRO A 492 9.16 3.78 -13.52
C PRO A 492 9.30 4.04 -12.02
N GLY A 493 10.49 3.81 -11.44
CA GLY A 493 10.75 4.15 -10.04
C GLY A 493 11.51 3.06 -9.30
N ASN A 494 10.97 2.62 -8.16
CA ASN A 494 11.66 1.79 -7.17
C ASN A 494 11.50 0.28 -7.36
N ARG A 495 10.95 -0.17 -8.50
CA ARG A 495 10.55 -1.57 -8.76
C ARG A 495 11.57 -2.59 -8.25
N ASP A 496 12.83 -2.44 -8.63
CA ASP A 496 13.87 -3.45 -8.37
C ASP A 496 14.23 -3.55 -6.88
N GLU A 497 14.16 -2.45 -6.14
CA GLU A 497 14.33 -2.40 -4.68
C GLU A 497 13.11 -2.97 -3.97
N ALA A 498 11.91 -2.57 -4.39
CA ALA A 498 10.66 -3.03 -3.78
C ALA A 498 10.47 -4.55 -3.90
N LEU A 499 10.73 -5.13 -5.07
CA LEU A 499 10.58 -6.56 -5.31
C LEU A 499 11.48 -7.44 -4.42
N LYS A 500 12.55 -6.89 -3.85
CA LYS A 500 13.43 -7.61 -2.90
C LYS A 500 12.80 -7.71 -1.49
N LEU A 501 11.87 -6.82 -1.16
CA LEU A 501 11.30 -6.67 0.17
C LEU A 501 9.98 -7.44 0.34
N VAL A 502 9.24 -7.62 -0.76
CA VAL A 502 7.93 -8.26 -0.76
C VAL A 502 7.99 -9.77 -1.05
N LYS A 503 6.93 -10.48 -0.65
CA LYS A 503 6.70 -11.92 -0.91
C LYS A 503 5.54 -12.15 -1.88
N MET A 504 4.63 -11.19 -1.94
CA MET A 504 3.52 -11.17 -2.88
C MET A 504 3.49 -9.84 -3.64
N LEU A 505 3.11 -9.90 -4.92
CA LEU A 505 2.93 -8.75 -5.79
C LEU A 505 1.52 -8.77 -6.39
N TRP A 506 0.77 -7.70 -6.23
CA TRP A 506 -0.55 -7.53 -6.83
C TRP A 506 -0.49 -6.53 -7.99
N LEU A 507 -0.99 -6.93 -9.17
CA LEU A 507 -1.13 -6.17 -10.40
C LEU A 507 -2.62 -5.84 -10.67
N PRO A 508 -3.21 -4.83 -10.01
CA PRO A 508 -4.60 -4.46 -10.27
C PRO A 508 -4.73 -3.58 -11.52
N GLY A 509 -5.36 -4.10 -12.58
CA GLY A 509 -5.64 -3.34 -13.81
C GLY A 509 -4.40 -2.87 -14.58
N VAL A 510 -3.26 -3.56 -14.46
CA VAL A 510 -1.96 -3.11 -15.01
C VAL A 510 -1.78 -3.52 -16.48
N SER A 511 -2.19 -2.68 -17.43
CA SER A 511 -2.17 -3.03 -18.86
C SER A 511 -0.89 -2.65 -19.60
N ALA A 512 -0.28 -1.51 -19.29
CA ALA A 512 0.93 -1.01 -19.95
C ALA A 512 2.18 -1.31 -19.14
N LEU A 513 3.12 -2.04 -19.73
CA LEU A 513 4.37 -2.50 -19.09
C LEU A 513 5.54 -2.43 -20.07
N SER A 514 6.73 -2.04 -19.60
CA SER A 514 7.95 -2.22 -20.39
C SER A 514 8.41 -3.68 -20.43
N ASP A 515 9.30 -4.02 -21.36
CA ASP A 515 9.92 -5.34 -21.38
C ASP A 515 10.71 -5.62 -20.09
N ASP A 516 11.33 -4.60 -19.49
CA ASP A 516 12.02 -4.71 -18.20
C ASP A 516 11.03 -4.99 -17.07
N ASP A 517 9.84 -4.39 -17.10
CA ASP A 517 8.78 -4.67 -16.11
C ASP A 517 8.31 -6.12 -16.21
N VAL A 518 8.02 -6.58 -17.42
CA VAL A 518 7.61 -7.97 -17.69
C VAL A 518 8.67 -8.93 -17.16
N ASN A 519 9.94 -8.67 -17.45
CA ASN A 519 11.05 -9.50 -16.98
C ASN A 519 11.19 -9.47 -15.45
N ALA A 520 11.04 -8.31 -14.81
CA ALA A 520 11.10 -8.18 -13.36
C ALA A 520 9.99 -8.99 -12.66
N ILE A 521 8.75 -8.91 -13.16
CA ILE A 521 7.60 -9.67 -12.65
C ILE A 521 7.85 -11.18 -12.80
N LYS A 522 8.30 -11.62 -13.99
CA LYS A 522 8.64 -13.03 -14.24
C LYS A 522 9.74 -13.53 -13.32
N ASN A 523 10.80 -12.76 -13.14
CA ASN A 523 11.92 -13.12 -12.28
C ASN A 523 11.51 -13.19 -10.80
N PHE A 524 10.64 -12.28 -10.35
CA PHE A 524 10.08 -12.31 -9.00
C PHE A 524 9.28 -13.60 -8.75
N ALA A 525 8.38 -13.95 -9.66
CA ALA A 525 7.64 -15.23 -9.59
C ALA A 525 8.59 -16.43 -9.63
N GLN A 526 9.54 -16.47 -10.58
CA GLN A 526 10.52 -17.55 -10.68
C GLN A 526 11.35 -17.74 -9.41
N GLY A 527 11.66 -16.64 -8.71
CA GLY A 527 12.40 -16.63 -7.45
C GLY A 527 11.61 -17.11 -6.23
N GLY A 528 10.32 -17.43 -6.37
CA GLY A 528 9.45 -17.87 -5.26
C GLY A 528 8.39 -16.87 -4.83
N GLY A 529 8.28 -15.73 -5.51
CA GLY A 529 7.22 -14.75 -5.26
C GLY A 529 5.85 -15.21 -5.73
N VAL A 530 4.79 -14.69 -5.11
CA VAL A 530 3.41 -14.88 -5.57
C VAL A 530 2.95 -13.63 -6.32
N VAL A 531 2.51 -13.78 -7.57
CA VAL A 531 1.97 -12.68 -8.38
C VAL A 531 0.48 -12.88 -8.57
N ILE A 532 -0.32 -11.89 -8.19
CA ILE A 532 -1.76 -11.84 -8.42
C ILE A 532 -2.06 -10.72 -9.41
N ALA A 533 -2.78 -10.99 -10.49
CA ALA A 533 -3.32 -10.00 -11.40
C ALA A 533 -4.85 -10.04 -11.40
N THR A 534 -5.49 -8.88 -11.29
CA THR A 534 -6.95 -8.77 -11.21
C THR A 534 -7.48 -7.75 -12.22
N GLY A 535 -8.67 -8.01 -12.77
CA GLY A 535 -9.32 -7.13 -13.75
C GLY A 535 -8.73 -7.30 -15.15
N ALA A 536 -8.34 -6.18 -15.77
CA ALA A 536 -7.77 -6.19 -17.13
C ALA A 536 -6.53 -7.10 -17.22
N TYR A 537 -6.44 -7.88 -18.31
CA TYR A 537 -5.31 -8.78 -18.53
C TYR A 537 -3.99 -7.98 -18.57
N PRO A 538 -2.96 -8.37 -17.80
CA PRO A 538 -1.79 -7.54 -17.63
C PRO A 538 -0.86 -7.53 -18.85
N GLY A 539 -0.19 -6.41 -19.10
CA GLY A 539 0.86 -6.31 -20.14
C GLY A 539 0.35 -6.34 -21.60
N THR A 540 -0.93 -6.04 -21.82
CA THR A 540 -1.56 -5.92 -23.15
C THR A 540 -1.06 -4.72 -23.97
N MET A 541 -0.37 -3.77 -23.34
CA MET A 541 0.29 -2.63 -23.97
C MET A 541 1.76 -2.54 -23.55
N ASP A 542 2.61 -1.94 -24.39
CA ASP A 542 3.98 -1.55 -24.00
C ASP A 542 3.99 -0.25 -23.18
N GLU A 543 5.17 0.21 -22.78
CA GLU A 543 5.38 1.43 -22.00
C GLU A 543 5.02 2.74 -22.74
N LEU A 544 4.67 2.67 -24.03
CA LEU A 544 4.17 3.78 -24.84
C LEU A 544 2.70 3.60 -25.21
N GLY A 545 2.01 2.66 -24.56
CA GLY A 545 0.59 2.38 -24.80
C GLY A 545 0.32 1.70 -26.15
N ASN A 546 1.35 1.19 -26.85
CA ASN A 546 1.12 0.45 -28.09
C ASN A 546 0.52 -0.92 -27.75
N PRO A 547 -0.58 -1.34 -28.40
CA PRO A 547 -1.12 -2.67 -28.21
C PRO A 547 -0.11 -3.75 -28.61
N ILE A 548 0.04 -4.75 -27.76
CA ILE A 548 0.96 -5.86 -27.99
C ILE A 548 0.21 -7.02 -28.63
N ALA A 549 0.65 -7.43 -29.83
CA ALA A 549 0.00 -8.49 -30.59
C ALA A 549 0.23 -9.90 -30.00
N THR A 550 1.27 -10.09 -29.20
CA THR A 550 1.60 -11.36 -28.53
C THR A 550 1.73 -11.12 -27.04
N ASP A 551 0.79 -11.68 -26.29
CA ASP A 551 0.77 -11.58 -24.84
C ASP A 551 2.12 -12.02 -24.23
N ARG A 552 2.78 -11.05 -23.55
CA ARG A 552 4.12 -11.21 -22.98
C ARG A 552 4.11 -11.95 -21.65
N LEU A 553 2.95 -12.09 -21.00
CA LEU A 553 2.76 -12.80 -19.74
C LEU A 553 1.95 -14.10 -19.91
N LEU A 554 1.61 -14.48 -21.15
CA LEU A 554 0.89 -15.71 -21.51
C LEU A 554 1.49 -16.99 -20.90
N ASP A 555 2.81 -17.09 -20.86
CA ASP A 555 3.52 -18.23 -20.27
C ASP A 555 3.36 -18.30 -18.75
N MET A 556 3.09 -17.17 -18.10
CA MET A 556 2.91 -17.03 -16.66
C MET A 556 1.43 -17.12 -16.25
N PHE A 557 0.52 -16.43 -16.94
CA PHE A 557 -0.91 -16.32 -16.61
C PHE A 557 -1.86 -17.09 -17.55
N GLY A 558 -1.33 -17.88 -18.50
CA GLY A 558 -2.17 -18.59 -19.46
C GLY A 558 -2.85 -17.63 -20.44
N GLY A 559 -3.59 -18.18 -21.42
CA GLY A 559 -4.25 -17.39 -22.46
C GLY A 559 -5.76 -17.34 -22.33
N GLY A 560 -6.36 -16.17 -22.56
CA GLY A 560 -7.82 -15.98 -22.65
C GLY A 560 -8.38 -15.09 -21.53
N ALA A 561 -9.72 -15.01 -21.46
CA ALA A 561 -10.47 -14.18 -20.50
C ALA A 561 -10.90 -14.93 -19.24
N GLY A 562 -10.27 -16.07 -18.93
CA GLY A 562 -10.60 -16.92 -17.77
C GLY A 562 -9.62 -16.74 -16.63
N ASP A 563 -10.02 -17.17 -15.44
CA ASP A 563 -9.15 -17.23 -14.27
C ASP A 563 -8.07 -18.30 -14.47
N TYR A 564 -6.88 -18.04 -13.93
CA TYR A 564 -5.71 -18.88 -14.14
C TYR A 564 -4.83 -18.93 -12.90
N VAL A 565 -4.31 -20.12 -12.61
CA VAL A 565 -3.42 -20.38 -11.48
C VAL A 565 -2.32 -21.31 -11.96
N LYS A 566 -1.05 -20.92 -11.78
CA LYS A 566 0.07 -21.73 -12.25
C LYS A 566 1.33 -21.51 -11.44
N ARG A 567 2.01 -22.60 -11.11
CA ARG A 567 3.40 -22.54 -10.67
C ARG A 567 4.28 -21.97 -11.79
N TYR A 568 5.06 -20.94 -11.46
CA TYR A 568 5.98 -20.32 -12.40
C TYR A 568 7.36 -20.21 -11.76
N GLY A 569 8.27 -21.10 -12.16
CA GLY A 569 9.51 -21.36 -11.39
C GLY A 569 9.20 -21.86 -9.98
N ASN A 570 9.78 -21.23 -8.96
CA ASN A 570 9.53 -21.60 -7.56
C ASN A 570 8.31 -20.89 -6.95
N GLY A 571 7.70 -19.94 -7.66
CA GLY A 571 6.57 -19.15 -7.18
C GLY A 571 5.24 -19.53 -7.82
N LEU A 572 4.29 -18.60 -7.72
CA LEU A 572 2.91 -18.79 -8.14
C LEU A 572 2.42 -17.56 -8.91
N ALA A 573 1.71 -17.80 -10.01
CA ALA A 573 1.04 -16.77 -10.80
C ALA A 573 -0.47 -17.02 -10.78
N ILE A 574 -1.23 -16.00 -10.42
CA ILE A 574 -2.69 -16.01 -10.29
C ILE A 574 -3.23 -14.87 -11.14
N TYR A 575 -4.11 -15.16 -12.08
CA TYR A 575 -4.87 -14.16 -12.83
C TYR A 575 -6.36 -14.40 -12.63
N THR A 576 -7.12 -13.33 -12.43
CA THR A 576 -8.58 -13.36 -12.54
C THR A 576 -9.07 -12.16 -13.31
N ALA A 577 -10.05 -12.38 -14.19
CA ALA A 577 -10.73 -11.29 -14.89
C ALA A 577 -11.67 -10.52 -13.94
N ASN A 578 -11.96 -11.06 -12.75
CA ASN A 578 -12.73 -10.36 -11.73
C ASN A 578 -11.90 -9.20 -11.17
N ASP A 579 -12.47 -7.99 -11.22
CA ASP A 579 -11.83 -6.79 -10.69
C ASP A 579 -12.00 -6.71 -9.16
N LEU A 580 -11.38 -7.66 -8.46
CA LEU A 580 -11.46 -7.78 -7.01
C LEU A 580 -11.00 -6.50 -6.30
N ALA A 581 -10.07 -5.75 -6.90
CA ALA A 581 -9.56 -4.52 -6.33
C ALA A 581 -10.64 -3.42 -6.35
N ARG A 582 -11.19 -3.08 -7.52
CA ARG A 582 -12.27 -2.08 -7.62
C ARG A 582 -13.54 -2.49 -6.87
N LYS A 583 -13.83 -3.78 -6.78
CA LYS A 583 -15.01 -4.24 -6.04
C LYS A 583 -14.83 -4.12 -4.52
N GLY A 584 -13.62 -3.92 -4.01
CA GLY A 584 -13.33 -3.85 -2.59
C GLY A 584 -13.77 -2.56 -1.87
N PHE A 585 -14.52 -1.65 -2.52
CA PHE A 585 -15.02 -0.41 -1.91
C PHE A 585 -16.37 -0.62 -1.22
N LEU A 586 -16.37 -0.81 0.10
CA LEU A 586 -17.55 -1.15 0.90
C LEU A 586 -18.65 -0.08 0.91
N GLU A 587 -18.31 1.21 0.74
CA GLU A 587 -19.29 2.30 0.77
C GLU A 587 -19.87 2.62 -0.63
N PHE A 588 -19.22 2.17 -1.72
CA PHE A 588 -19.58 2.53 -3.10
C PHE A 588 -19.91 1.33 -4.01
N GLU A 589 -19.59 0.11 -3.60
CA GLU A 589 -19.98 -1.13 -4.28
C GLU A 589 -21.14 -1.80 -3.52
N ASP A 590 -21.86 -2.69 -4.20
CA ASP A 590 -22.79 -3.60 -3.54
C ASP A 590 -22.11 -4.35 -2.38
N LYS A 591 -22.78 -4.36 -1.21
CA LYS A 591 -22.18 -4.85 0.04
C LYS A 591 -21.69 -6.29 -0.09
N ASP A 592 -22.50 -7.16 -0.67
CA ASP A 592 -22.19 -8.59 -0.75
C ASP A 592 -21.04 -8.82 -1.75
N THR A 593 -21.07 -8.10 -2.87
CA THR A 593 -19.98 -8.07 -3.86
C THR A 593 -18.66 -7.58 -3.25
N ALA A 594 -18.70 -6.53 -2.44
CA ALA A 594 -17.52 -5.95 -1.82
C ALA A 594 -16.94 -6.84 -0.71
N HIS A 595 -17.81 -7.44 0.10
CA HIS A 595 -17.43 -8.44 1.10
C HIS A 595 -16.82 -9.67 0.43
N GLU A 596 -17.39 -10.15 -0.68
CA GLU A 596 -16.84 -11.27 -1.45
C GLU A 596 -15.44 -10.94 -1.99
N ALA A 597 -15.26 -9.77 -2.58
CA ALA A 597 -13.98 -9.30 -3.09
C ALA A 597 -12.91 -9.18 -1.98
N GLN A 598 -13.26 -8.56 -0.85
CA GLN A 598 -12.39 -8.45 0.31
C GLN A 598 -12.03 -9.82 0.89
N SER A 599 -12.99 -10.73 1.02
CA SER A 599 -12.79 -12.10 1.51
C SER A 599 -11.86 -12.91 0.60
N ALA A 600 -12.02 -12.78 -0.73
CA ALA A 600 -11.15 -13.43 -1.70
C ALA A 600 -9.70 -12.94 -1.58
N ILE A 601 -9.49 -11.63 -1.47
CA ILE A 601 -8.16 -11.04 -1.30
C ILE A 601 -7.56 -11.38 0.07
N GLU A 602 -8.34 -11.30 1.14
CA GLU A 602 -7.88 -11.65 2.50
C GLU A 602 -7.34 -13.08 2.54
N ARG A 603 -8.10 -14.03 1.97
CA ARG A 603 -7.70 -15.43 1.86
C ARG A 603 -6.40 -15.57 1.10
N LEU A 604 -6.31 -15.01 -0.11
CA LEU A 604 -5.10 -15.12 -0.94
C LEU A 604 -3.87 -14.53 -0.23
N VAL A 605 -4.01 -13.32 0.31
CA VAL A 605 -2.88 -12.63 0.95
C VAL A 605 -2.44 -13.37 2.21
N ARG A 606 -3.34 -13.71 3.14
CA ARG A 606 -2.95 -14.28 4.44
C ARG A 606 -2.50 -15.74 4.38
N ILE A 607 -2.86 -16.48 3.34
CA ILE A 607 -2.29 -17.81 3.07
C ILE A 607 -0.81 -17.70 2.67
N HIS A 608 -0.47 -16.73 1.83
CA HIS A 608 0.88 -16.58 1.29
C HIS A 608 1.80 -15.67 2.10
N VAL A 609 1.23 -14.76 2.90
CA VAL A 609 1.94 -13.77 3.70
C VAL A 609 1.54 -13.93 5.16
N GLU A 610 2.53 -14.13 6.03
CA GLU A 610 2.29 -14.25 7.48
C GLU A 610 2.09 -12.87 8.12
N ASP A 611 1.11 -12.78 9.01
CA ASP A 611 0.88 -11.56 9.79
C ASP A 611 1.99 -11.37 10.85
N GLU A 612 2.72 -10.27 10.74
CA GLU A 612 3.67 -9.83 11.77
C GLU A 612 2.95 -9.16 12.95
N VAL A 613 1.81 -8.52 12.68
CA VAL A 613 0.91 -7.96 13.69
C VAL A 613 -0.52 -8.33 13.33
N ILE A 614 -1.23 -8.94 14.27
CA ILE A 614 -2.62 -9.35 14.10
C ILE A 614 -3.50 -8.33 14.83
N VAL A 615 -4.39 -7.69 14.09
CA VAL A 615 -5.46 -6.82 14.57
C VAL A 615 -6.75 -7.25 13.88
N THR A 616 -7.79 -7.57 14.64
CA THR A 616 -9.09 -7.95 14.06
C THR A 616 -9.98 -6.73 13.88
N GLU A 617 -10.08 -5.89 14.92
CA GLU A 617 -10.92 -4.69 14.97
C GLU A 617 -10.12 -3.51 15.55
N PRO A 618 -10.48 -2.25 15.23
CA PRO A 618 -11.56 -1.80 14.33
C PRO A 618 -11.22 -1.97 12.84
N ASN A 619 -12.19 -1.91 11.92
CA ASN A 619 -11.99 -2.09 10.48
C ASN A 619 -11.18 -1.01 9.77
N TRP A 620 -11.36 0.25 10.14
CA TRP A 620 -10.73 1.38 9.49
C TRP A 620 -9.53 1.87 10.30
N LEU A 621 -8.44 1.12 10.14
CA LEU A 621 -7.19 1.30 10.88
C LEU A 621 -6.00 1.09 9.94
N LEU A 622 -5.14 2.10 9.79
CA LEU A 622 -3.84 1.90 9.17
C LEU A 622 -2.85 1.43 10.24
N VAL A 623 -2.16 0.32 9.98
CA VAL A 623 -1.03 -0.16 10.79
C VAL A 623 0.20 -0.24 9.89
N GLU A 624 1.16 0.64 10.15
CA GLU A 624 2.49 0.58 9.54
C GLU A 624 3.52 0.12 10.58
N MET A 625 4.59 -0.52 10.14
CA MET A 625 5.60 -1.06 11.03
C MET A 625 7.00 -0.71 10.58
N SER A 626 7.92 -0.56 11.52
CA SER A 626 9.35 -0.41 11.23
C SER A 626 10.21 -1.05 12.32
N ARG A 627 11.33 -1.67 11.96
CA ARG A 627 12.33 -2.17 12.90
C ARG A 627 13.55 -1.24 12.91
N ILE A 628 13.71 -0.51 14.01
CA ILE A 628 14.84 0.41 14.19
C ILE A 628 16.12 -0.38 14.52
N SER A 629 15.98 -1.50 15.23
CA SER A 629 17.10 -2.36 15.61
C SER A 629 16.60 -3.79 15.88
N ASP A 630 17.54 -4.70 16.13
CA ASP A 630 17.27 -6.05 16.65
C ASP A 630 16.53 -6.08 18.00
N LYS A 631 16.39 -4.91 18.65
CA LYS A 631 15.80 -4.75 19.99
C LYS A 631 14.55 -3.88 20.01
N LYS A 632 14.17 -3.24 18.90
CA LYS A 632 13.07 -2.27 18.88
C LYS A 632 12.30 -2.32 17.57
N MET A 633 11.01 -2.61 17.70
CA MET A 633 10.00 -2.50 16.66
C MET A 633 9.06 -1.34 17.00
N ILE A 634 8.56 -0.65 15.98
CA ILE A 634 7.60 0.43 16.12
C ILE A 634 6.39 0.14 15.24
N LEU A 635 5.20 0.36 15.81
CA LEU A 635 3.95 0.43 15.06
C LEU A 635 3.51 1.89 14.98
N PHE A 636 3.09 2.32 13.79
CA PHE A 636 2.42 3.59 13.55
C PHE A 636 0.96 3.30 13.24
N ILE A 637 0.05 3.90 14.01
CA ILE A 637 -1.36 3.52 14.01
C ILE A 637 -2.19 4.76 13.71
N VAL A 638 -2.98 4.72 12.64
CA VAL A 638 -3.94 5.77 12.28
C VAL A 638 -5.34 5.20 12.39
N ASN A 639 -6.15 5.74 13.31
CA ASN A 639 -7.55 5.33 13.50
C ASN A 639 -8.48 6.31 12.78
N PHE A 640 -9.30 5.76 11.88
CA PHE A 640 -10.29 6.52 11.15
C PHE A 640 -11.64 5.80 11.02
N GLU A 641 -11.88 4.78 11.87
CA GLU A 641 -13.19 4.17 12.13
C GLU A 641 -14.24 5.23 12.49
N GLY A 642 -13.78 6.26 13.19
CA GLY A 642 -14.55 7.40 13.66
C GLY A 642 -14.91 8.47 12.66
N LEU A 643 -14.53 8.32 11.38
CA LEU A 643 -14.89 9.25 10.32
C LEU A 643 -16.42 9.24 10.12
N LYS A 644 -17.10 10.01 10.98
CA LYS A 644 -18.42 10.57 10.74
C LYS A 644 -18.22 11.91 10.07
N GLN A 645 -19.16 12.33 9.25
CA GLN A 645 -19.10 13.60 8.53
C GLN A 645 -19.92 14.67 9.29
N PRO A 646 -19.32 15.77 9.81
CA PRO A 646 -17.90 16.13 9.76
C PRO A 646 -17.07 15.32 10.78
N ILE A 647 -15.76 15.16 10.55
CA ILE A 647 -14.89 14.31 11.39
C ILE A 647 -15.15 14.54 12.88
N THR A 648 -15.63 13.49 13.59
CA THR A 648 -15.90 13.52 15.04
C THR A 648 -14.94 12.62 15.83
N GLN A 649 -14.97 12.75 17.15
CA GLN A 649 -14.21 11.88 18.04
C GLN A 649 -14.79 10.49 18.18
N ASP A 650 -13.97 9.48 17.93
CA ASP A 650 -14.31 8.07 18.15
C ASP A 650 -13.05 7.26 18.49
N VAL A 651 -12.64 7.37 19.75
CA VAL A 651 -11.50 6.64 20.29
C VAL A 651 -11.81 5.14 20.28
N LYS A 652 -10.91 4.32 19.73
CA LYS A 652 -11.05 2.87 19.69
C LYS A 652 -10.02 2.19 20.59
N GLU A 653 -10.47 1.24 21.39
CA GLU A 653 -9.56 0.25 21.97
C GLU A 653 -9.14 -0.70 20.85
N VAL A 654 -7.84 -0.77 20.60
CA VAL A 654 -7.26 -1.67 19.61
C VAL A 654 -6.48 -2.75 20.33
N ILE A 655 -6.74 -4.02 19.98
CA ILE A 655 -6.01 -5.17 20.52
C ILE A 655 -5.03 -5.65 19.45
N PHE A 656 -3.75 -5.62 19.80
CA PHE A 656 -2.66 -6.07 18.94
C PHE A 656 -2.16 -7.41 19.43
N THR A 657 -1.85 -8.32 18.51
CA THR A 657 -0.97 -9.45 18.79
C THR A 657 0.25 -9.38 17.86
N ALA A 658 1.39 -8.97 18.42
CA ALA A 658 2.64 -8.80 17.67
C ALA A 658 3.48 -10.08 17.70
N ARG A 659 4.08 -10.41 16.56
CA ARG A 659 4.98 -11.55 16.38
C ARG A 659 6.43 -11.12 16.50
N THR A 660 7.18 -11.78 17.38
CA THR A 660 8.60 -11.48 17.63
C THR A 660 9.45 -12.76 17.60
N PRO A 661 9.72 -13.34 16.40
CA PRO A 661 10.44 -14.60 16.29
C PRO A 661 11.81 -14.54 16.96
N HIS A 662 12.14 -15.54 17.79
CA HIS A 662 13.42 -15.65 18.50
C HIS A 662 13.71 -14.49 19.46
N ALA A 663 12.69 -13.74 19.89
CA ALA A 663 12.84 -12.63 20.80
C ALA A 663 11.66 -12.51 21.76
N LYS A 664 11.97 -12.13 23.00
CA LYS A 664 11.00 -11.86 24.04
C LYS A 664 10.67 -10.39 24.10
N VAL A 665 9.39 -10.03 24.10
CA VAL A 665 8.94 -8.68 24.45
C VAL A 665 9.21 -8.42 25.93
N VAL A 666 9.88 -7.30 26.22
CA VAL A 666 10.24 -6.88 27.58
C VAL A 666 9.53 -5.60 28.00
N ARG A 667 9.10 -4.79 27.04
CA ARG A 667 8.38 -3.54 27.27
C ARG A 667 7.57 -3.18 26.04
N VAL A 668 6.34 -2.70 26.25
CA VAL A 668 5.52 -2.06 25.23
C VAL A 668 5.12 -0.69 25.77
N SER A 669 5.33 0.36 24.99
CA SER A 669 4.97 1.73 25.35
C SER A 669 4.22 2.39 24.21
N PHE A 670 3.19 3.15 24.55
CA PHE A 670 2.44 3.97 23.61
C PHE A 670 2.70 5.44 23.86
N ASP A 671 2.60 6.25 22.81
CA ASP A 671 2.45 7.69 22.92
C ASP A 671 1.62 8.24 21.75
N SER A 672 1.04 9.41 21.95
CA SER A 672 0.13 10.03 20.98
C SER A 672 0.15 11.56 21.14
N PRO A 673 0.08 12.32 20.03
CA PRO A 673 -0.18 13.76 20.09
C PRO A 673 -1.59 14.03 20.62
N ASP A 674 -2.53 13.12 20.44
CA ASP A 674 -3.93 13.29 20.86
C ASP A 674 -4.07 13.22 22.39
N PRO A 675 -5.01 13.97 23.00
CA PRO A 675 -5.20 13.96 24.44
C PRO A 675 -5.79 12.64 24.96
N ASP A 676 -6.64 11.98 24.18
CA ASP A 676 -7.39 10.78 24.59
C ASP A 676 -6.73 9.46 24.14
N GLY A 677 -5.58 9.54 23.46
CA GLY A 677 -4.73 8.39 23.14
C GLY A 677 -3.99 7.84 24.36
N THR A 678 -3.70 6.54 24.37
CA THR A 678 -2.93 5.90 25.46
C THR A 678 -1.49 6.40 25.48
N LYS A 679 -0.96 6.71 26.68
CA LYS A 679 0.43 7.19 26.87
C LYS A 679 1.14 6.42 27.97
N GLY A 680 2.39 6.06 27.73
CA GLY A 680 3.26 5.33 28.65
C GLY A 680 3.25 3.82 28.43
N GLU A 681 3.81 3.09 29.40
CA GLU A 681 3.92 1.63 29.33
C GLU A 681 2.57 0.95 29.51
N VAL A 682 2.32 -0.09 28.71
CA VAL A 682 1.11 -0.92 28.79
C VAL A 682 1.47 -2.36 29.15
N SER A 683 0.53 -3.06 29.78
CA SER A 683 0.67 -4.49 30.04
C SER A 683 0.61 -5.30 28.74
N PHE A 684 1.43 -6.35 28.66
CA PHE A 684 1.40 -7.30 27.57
C PHE A 684 1.43 -8.74 28.12
N ALA A 685 0.90 -9.69 27.34
CA ALA A 685 0.86 -11.10 27.69
C ALA A 685 1.44 -11.96 26.55
N LYS A 686 2.29 -12.94 26.88
CA LYS A 686 2.70 -13.97 25.92
C LYS A 686 1.50 -14.90 25.69
N VAL A 687 0.99 -14.95 24.46
CA VAL A 687 -0.22 -15.73 24.10
C VAL A 687 0.07 -16.89 23.15
N GLY A 688 1.32 -17.00 22.69
CA GLY A 688 1.81 -18.07 21.83
C GLY A 688 3.33 -18.20 21.93
N ASP A 689 3.94 -18.97 21.04
CA ASP A 689 5.39 -19.24 21.07
C ASP A 689 6.21 -17.98 20.84
N ASP A 690 5.83 -17.19 19.82
CA ASP A 690 6.47 -15.92 19.44
C ASP A 690 5.46 -14.75 19.44
N LEU A 691 4.33 -14.89 20.15
CA LEU A 691 3.21 -13.95 20.09
C LEU A 691 2.96 -13.23 21.41
N TYR A 692 2.84 -11.91 21.34
CA TYR A 692 2.59 -11.04 22.48
C TYR A 692 1.38 -10.14 22.23
N ARG A 693 0.39 -10.21 23.13
CA ARG A 693 -0.85 -9.43 23.06
C ARG A 693 -0.79 -8.22 23.99
N PHE A 694 -1.27 -7.08 23.51
CA PHE A 694 -1.46 -5.84 24.27
C PHE A 694 -2.60 -5.02 23.67
N SER A 695 -3.14 -4.07 24.42
CA SER A 695 -4.19 -3.16 23.93
C SER A 695 -3.90 -1.71 24.28
N ALA A 696 -4.47 -0.80 23.50
CA ALA A 696 -4.40 0.63 23.73
C ALA A 696 -5.60 1.35 23.10
N ASN A 697 -6.03 2.43 23.72
CA ASN A 697 -6.94 3.40 23.11
C ASN A 697 -6.17 4.27 22.10
N VAL A 698 -6.70 4.37 20.88
CA VAL A 698 -6.20 5.19 19.78
C VAL A 698 -7.27 6.20 19.38
N ASP A 699 -6.96 7.50 19.41
CA ASP A 699 -7.87 8.56 18.92
C ASP A 699 -7.70 8.76 17.41
N LEU A 700 -6.71 9.56 16.96
CA LEU A 700 -6.38 9.72 15.53
C LEU A 700 -5.08 9.02 15.19
N PHE A 701 -4.03 9.26 15.98
CA PHE A 701 -2.70 8.76 15.71
C PHE A 701 -1.97 8.32 16.98
N SER A 702 -1.32 7.16 16.93
CA SER A 702 -0.48 6.67 18.01
C SER A 702 0.77 5.98 17.45
N ILE A 703 1.85 6.02 18.23
CA ILE A 703 2.99 5.12 18.04
C ILE A 703 3.02 4.08 19.17
N ALA A 704 3.39 2.85 18.83
CA ALA A 704 3.67 1.79 19.80
C ALA A 704 5.12 1.35 19.66
N GLU A 705 5.92 1.50 20.72
CA GLU A 705 7.29 1.03 20.77
C GLU A 705 7.36 -0.31 21.51
N ILE A 706 7.81 -1.34 20.79
CA ILE A 706 7.90 -2.72 21.28
C ILE A 706 9.38 -3.07 21.42
N TYR A 707 9.82 -3.21 22.67
CA TYR A 707 11.19 -3.55 23.00
C TYR A 707 11.32 -5.04 23.18
N VAL A 708 12.29 -5.62 22.49
CA VAL A 708 12.55 -7.06 22.48
C VAL A 708 13.97 -7.38 22.92
N MET A 709 14.15 -8.55 23.52
CA MET A 709 15.46 -9.14 23.80
C MET A 709 15.55 -10.48 23.10
N LYS A 710 16.65 -10.72 22.38
CA LYS A 710 16.92 -12.00 21.75
C LYS A 710 16.86 -13.13 22.78
N GLU A 711 16.06 -14.15 22.50
CA GLU A 711 16.06 -15.39 23.28
C GLU A 711 17.14 -16.32 22.72
N GLU A 712 17.88 -17.00 23.60
CA GLU A 712 18.71 -18.12 23.17
C GLU A 712 17.78 -19.19 22.59
N ALA A 713 18.18 -19.78 21.47
CA ALA A 713 17.44 -20.90 20.89
C ALA A 713 17.32 -21.99 21.96
N GLN A 714 16.09 -22.30 22.38
CA GLN A 714 15.88 -23.45 23.24
C GLN A 714 16.35 -24.68 22.47
N GLU A 715 17.32 -25.41 23.04
CA GLU A 715 17.63 -26.75 22.52
C GLU A 715 16.34 -27.56 22.58
N ASN A 716 15.93 -28.09 21.43
CA ASN A 716 14.83 -29.04 21.39
C ASN A 716 15.17 -30.19 22.35
N PRO A 717 14.23 -30.60 23.22
CA PRO A 717 14.48 -31.75 24.08
C PRO A 717 14.88 -32.94 23.19
N PRO A 718 15.90 -33.73 23.58
CA PRO A 718 16.32 -34.86 22.77
C PRO A 718 15.14 -35.80 22.57
N TYR A 719 14.97 -36.28 21.34
CA TYR A 719 13.92 -37.24 20.99
C TYR A 719 13.86 -38.37 22.04
N GLN A 720 12.67 -38.56 22.62
CA GLN A 720 12.43 -39.63 23.55
C GLN A 720 11.69 -40.75 22.84
N LYS A 721 12.35 -41.92 22.77
CA LYS A 721 11.74 -43.11 22.19
C LYS A 721 10.43 -43.46 22.92
N PRO A 722 9.35 -43.82 22.20
CA PRO A 722 8.11 -44.26 22.81
C PRO A 722 8.33 -45.39 23.80
N LEU A 723 7.66 -45.29 24.95
CA LEU A 723 7.64 -46.36 25.95
C LEU A 723 6.62 -47.41 25.54
N PHE A 724 7.10 -48.52 24.98
CA PHE A 724 6.25 -49.66 24.66
C PHE A 724 5.98 -50.50 25.91
N ALA A 725 4.73 -50.94 26.07
CA ALA A 725 4.34 -51.81 27.18
C ALA A 725 5.06 -53.17 27.17
N SER A 726 5.55 -53.61 26.01
CA SER A 726 6.41 -54.79 25.87
C SER A 726 7.29 -54.69 24.62
N LYS A 727 8.34 -55.51 24.55
CA LYS A 727 9.23 -55.60 23.39
C LYS A 727 8.50 -56.08 22.13
N GLU A 728 7.54 -56.98 22.28
CA GLU A 728 6.73 -57.48 21.16
C GLU A 728 5.90 -56.35 20.52
N ARG A 729 5.40 -55.39 21.32
CA ARG A 729 4.70 -54.22 20.77
C ARG A 729 5.63 -53.28 20.02
N GLU A 730 6.85 -53.09 20.52
CA GLU A 730 7.89 -52.32 19.82
C GLU A 730 8.27 -52.97 18.49
N GLU A 731 8.54 -54.28 18.51
CA GLU A 731 8.88 -55.05 17.30
C GLU A 731 7.72 -55.03 16.28
N ALA A 732 6.47 -55.13 16.74
CA ALA A 732 5.29 -55.02 15.90
C ALA A 732 5.14 -53.63 15.25
N ALA A 733 5.33 -52.56 16.02
CA ALA A 733 5.28 -51.19 15.48
C ALA A 733 6.35 -50.95 14.41
N LEU A 734 7.60 -51.36 14.66
CA LEU A 734 8.69 -51.25 13.71
C LEU A 734 8.49 -52.13 12.47
N ALA A 735 7.91 -53.33 12.64
CA ALA A 735 7.57 -54.21 11.52
C ALA A 735 6.45 -53.62 10.66
N GLY A 736 5.45 -52.98 11.28
CA GLY A 736 4.39 -52.27 10.59
C GLY A 736 4.91 -51.11 9.74
N LEU A 737 5.79 -50.26 10.31
CA LEU A 737 6.42 -49.18 9.55
C LEU A 737 7.24 -49.73 8.38
N ARG A 738 8.09 -50.75 8.61
CA ARG A 738 8.85 -51.39 7.51
C ARG A 738 7.93 -51.95 6.43
N PHE A 739 6.81 -52.56 6.82
CA PHE A 739 5.83 -53.06 5.87
C PHE A 739 5.26 -51.94 4.99
N ILE A 740 4.88 -50.80 5.58
CA ILE A 740 4.41 -49.63 4.82
C ILE A 740 5.48 -49.16 3.84
N LEU A 741 6.72 -48.95 4.32
CA LEU A 741 7.83 -48.43 3.51
C LEU A 741 8.27 -49.39 2.40
N GLU A 742 8.13 -50.70 2.58
CA GLU A 742 8.60 -51.71 1.64
C GLU A 742 7.53 -52.29 0.72
N LYS A 743 6.27 -52.30 1.15
CA LYS A 743 5.16 -52.99 0.47
C LYS A 743 4.03 -52.07 0.04
N MET A 744 3.85 -50.94 0.70
CA MET A 744 2.78 -49.97 0.39
C MET A 744 3.30 -48.73 -0.32
N ARG A 745 4.57 -48.74 -0.76
CA ARG A 745 5.18 -47.72 -1.62
C ARG A 745 5.72 -48.39 -2.88
N ASP A 746 5.58 -47.71 -4.02
CA ASP A 746 6.15 -48.20 -5.28
C ASP A 746 7.56 -47.64 -5.48
N LYS A 747 8.56 -48.52 -5.38
CA LYS A 747 9.98 -48.15 -5.50
C LYS A 747 10.41 -47.88 -6.93
N GLU A 748 9.60 -48.21 -7.92
CA GLU A 748 9.88 -48.00 -9.34
C GLU A 748 9.42 -46.61 -9.82
N MET A 749 8.58 -45.92 -9.05
CA MET A 749 8.18 -44.54 -9.33
C MET A 749 9.35 -43.55 -9.12
N GLU A 750 9.27 -42.41 -9.79
CA GLU A 750 10.19 -41.29 -9.58
C GLU A 750 9.96 -40.61 -8.23
N VAL A 751 10.95 -39.85 -7.79
CA VAL A 751 10.79 -38.93 -6.65
C VAL A 751 9.99 -37.71 -7.13
N PRO A 752 9.00 -37.22 -6.34
CA PRO A 752 8.59 -37.71 -5.01
C PRO A 752 7.50 -38.79 -5.01
N TRP A 753 6.88 -39.13 -6.14
CA TRP A 753 5.77 -40.10 -6.26
C TRP A 753 5.98 -41.44 -5.54
N ARG A 754 7.20 -41.98 -5.56
CA ARG A 754 7.56 -43.23 -4.87
C ARG A 754 7.39 -43.21 -3.34
N TYR A 755 7.26 -42.03 -2.74
CA TYR A 755 7.14 -41.88 -1.29
C TYR A 755 5.68 -41.91 -0.80
N GLY A 756 4.72 -41.87 -1.72
CA GLY A 756 3.29 -41.95 -1.40
C GLY A 756 2.86 -43.35 -0.98
N VAL A 757 1.94 -43.43 -0.03
CA VAL A 757 1.42 -44.69 0.51
C VAL A 757 0.11 -45.06 -0.17
N PHE A 758 0.07 -46.24 -0.77
CA PHE A 758 -1.13 -46.79 -1.42
C PHE A 758 -2.15 -47.27 -0.39
N THR A 759 -3.44 -47.04 -0.65
CA THR A 759 -4.53 -47.51 0.23
C THR A 759 -4.71 -49.04 0.25
N ASN A 760 -4.30 -49.78 -0.80
CA ASN A 760 -4.29 -51.25 -0.82
C ASN A 760 -3.01 -51.85 -1.44
N LEU A 761 -2.83 -53.16 -1.25
CA LEU A 761 -1.66 -53.93 -1.70
C LEU A 761 -1.78 -54.51 -3.12
N ILE A 762 -2.97 -54.60 -3.72
CA ILE A 762 -3.21 -55.30 -4.99
C ILE A 762 -4.19 -54.54 -5.89
N ASP A 763 -3.73 -54.17 -7.09
CA ASP A 763 -4.54 -53.53 -8.14
C ASP A 763 -5.72 -54.41 -8.54
N LYS A 764 -6.94 -53.87 -8.42
CA LYS A 764 -8.17 -54.49 -8.94
C LYS A 764 -8.72 -53.66 -10.10
N THR A 765 -8.64 -54.20 -11.31
CA THR A 765 -9.03 -53.51 -12.55
C THR A 765 -10.52 -53.66 -12.90
N ASP A 766 -11.35 -54.23 -12.02
CA ASP A 766 -12.69 -54.74 -12.33
C ASP A 766 -13.86 -54.07 -11.57
N VAL A 767 -13.68 -52.90 -10.94
CA VAL A 767 -14.71 -52.22 -10.10
C VAL A 767 -15.06 -50.82 -10.65
N PRO A 768 -16.27 -50.24 -10.42
CA PRO A 768 -16.67 -48.94 -11.00
C PRO A 768 -16.35 -47.69 -10.15
N GLY A 769 -15.89 -46.63 -10.82
CA GLY A 769 -16.08 -45.22 -10.48
C GLY A 769 -15.32 -44.62 -9.29
N GLN A 770 -15.79 -44.88 -8.06
CA GLN A 770 -15.41 -44.07 -6.88
C GLN A 770 -14.50 -44.80 -5.88
N TYR A 771 -14.50 -46.14 -5.92
CA TYR A 771 -13.55 -47.01 -5.22
C TYR A 771 -12.79 -47.95 -6.18
N ALA A 772 -12.99 -47.75 -7.50
CA ALA A 772 -12.39 -48.54 -8.57
C ALA A 772 -10.87 -48.47 -8.68
N TYR A 773 -10.25 -47.52 -7.99
CA TYR A 773 -8.82 -47.43 -7.85
C TYR A 773 -8.48 -47.50 -6.36
N GLY A 774 -8.51 -48.69 -5.77
CA GLY A 774 -8.05 -48.93 -4.40
C GLY A 774 -6.55 -48.61 -4.16
N HIS A 775 -5.98 -47.64 -4.86
CA HIS A 775 -4.55 -47.32 -4.99
C HIS A 775 -4.30 -45.82 -5.06
N MET A 776 -5.20 -45.00 -4.53
CA MET A 776 -4.88 -43.59 -4.32
C MET A 776 -3.89 -43.44 -3.17
N MET A 777 -3.07 -42.39 -3.24
CA MET A 777 -2.20 -41.98 -2.14
C MET A 777 -2.90 -40.87 -1.37
N THR A 778 -3.42 -41.17 -0.17
CA THR A 778 -4.31 -40.25 0.58
C THR A 778 -3.57 -39.43 1.63
N SER A 779 -4.10 -38.25 1.93
CA SER A 779 -3.60 -37.35 2.97
C SER A 779 -3.64 -38.02 4.35
N GLU A 780 -4.68 -38.81 4.62
CA GLU A 780 -4.78 -39.66 5.82
C GLU A 780 -3.53 -40.53 6.02
N HIS A 781 -3.19 -41.36 5.02
CA HIS A 781 -2.07 -42.29 5.14
C HIS A 781 -0.73 -41.55 5.26
N MET A 782 -0.59 -40.43 4.55
CA MET A 782 0.62 -39.63 4.61
C MET A 782 0.78 -38.89 5.95
N GLY A 783 -0.30 -38.36 6.50
CA GLY A 783 -0.33 -37.76 7.84
C GLY A 783 0.02 -38.77 8.93
N LEU A 784 -0.58 -39.96 8.88
CA LEU A 784 -0.26 -41.06 9.79
C LEU A 784 1.21 -41.50 9.65
N LEU A 785 1.74 -41.57 8.43
CA LEU A 785 3.14 -41.92 8.20
C LEU A 785 4.10 -40.87 8.77
N LEU A 786 3.80 -39.58 8.61
CA LEU A 786 4.57 -38.50 9.23
C LEU A 786 4.59 -38.64 10.75
N GLN A 787 3.42 -38.82 11.36
CA GLN A 787 3.29 -39.00 12.81
C GLN A 787 4.04 -40.24 13.30
N VAL A 788 3.85 -41.40 12.67
CA VAL A 788 4.51 -42.65 13.06
C VAL A 788 6.03 -42.55 12.90
N SER A 789 6.51 -41.96 11.80
CA SER A 789 7.95 -41.79 11.57
C SER A 789 8.57 -40.85 12.60
N ALA A 790 7.90 -39.72 12.90
CA ALA A 790 8.32 -38.79 13.94
C ALA A 790 8.33 -39.46 15.33
N CYS A 791 7.26 -40.19 15.67
CA CYS A 791 7.13 -40.90 16.94
C CYS A 791 8.17 -42.02 17.10
N LEU A 792 8.51 -42.76 16.03
CA LEU A 792 9.48 -43.86 16.08
C LEU A 792 10.94 -43.40 15.90
N GLY A 793 11.17 -42.12 15.63
CA GLY A 793 12.52 -41.55 15.44
C GLY A 793 13.13 -41.94 14.08
N GLU A 794 12.31 -42.21 13.07
CA GLU A 794 12.71 -42.64 11.73
C GLU A 794 12.79 -41.43 10.78
N GLU A 795 13.81 -40.60 10.98
CA GLU A 795 14.02 -39.31 10.31
C GLU A 795 13.94 -39.41 8.78
N LYS A 796 14.60 -40.41 8.18
CA LYS A 796 14.56 -40.59 6.72
C LYS A 796 13.15 -40.86 6.19
N ALA A 797 12.36 -41.69 6.89
CA ALA A 797 10.99 -41.98 6.48
C ALA A 797 10.10 -40.73 6.59
N PHE A 798 10.36 -39.90 7.61
CA PHE A 798 9.71 -38.61 7.81
C PHE A 798 10.05 -37.62 6.69
N GLU A 799 11.32 -37.42 6.34
CA GLU A 799 11.75 -36.53 5.25
C GLU A 799 11.14 -36.93 3.91
N GLU A 800 11.13 -38.24 3.60
CA GLU A 800 10.51 -38.77 2.38
C GLU A 800 8.99 -38.50 2.35
N ALA A 801 8.30 -38.68 3.48
CA ALA A 801 6.87 -38.40 3.59
C ALA A 801 6.57 -36.89 3.48
N MET A 802 7.39 -36.05 4.12
CA MET A 802 7.27 -34.60 4.06
C MET A 802 7.45 -34.08 2.63
N MET A 803 8.43 -34.61 1.89
CA MET A 803 8.66 -34.26 0.50
C MET A 803 7.45 -34.60 -0.38
N PHE A 804 6.83 -35.78 -0.18
CA PHE A 804 5.61 -36.14 -0.90
C PHE A 804 4.46 -35.15 -0.61
N VAL A 805 4.23 -34.84 0.66
CA VAL A 805 3.18 -33.90 1.06
C VAL A 805 3.44 -32.51 0.47
N LYS A 806 4.65 -31.97 0.67
CA LYS A 806 5.05 -30.63 0.22
C LYS A 806 4.93 -30.45 -1.28
N ASP A 807 5.48 -31.41 -2.04
CA ASP A 807 5.68 -31.22 -3.48
C ASP A 807 4.47 -31.67 -4.31
N LEU A 808 3.62 -32.58 -3.79
CA LEU A 808 2.50 -33.15 -4.53
C LEU A 808 1.13 -32.88 -3.90
N MET A 809 1.01 -32.87 -2.58
CA MET A 809 -0.30 -32.86 -1.93
C MET A 809 -0.78 -31.47 -1.53
N VAL A 810 0.10 -30.54 -1.16
CA VAL A 810 -0.31 -29.20 -0.74
C VAL A 810 -0.68 -28.37 -1.95
N SER A 811 -1.91 -27.82 -1.96
CA SER A 811 -2.39 -26.82 -2.91
C SER A 811 -1.49 -25.58 -2.86
N PRO A 812 -0.79 -25.24 -3.95
CA PRO A 812 -0.02 -24.00 -4.04
C PRO A 812 -0.83 -22.74 -3.76
N LEU A 813 -2.10 -22.68 -4.16
CA LEU A 813 -2.98 -21.51 -4.02
C LEU A 813 -3.59 -21.38 -2.62
N PHE A 814 -4.01 -22.50 -2.03
CA PHE A 814 -4.79 -22.47 -0.79
C PHE A 814 -4.06 -23.01 0.42
N GLY A 815 -2.88 -23.60 0.23
CA GLY A 815 -2.09 -24.16 1.32
C GLY A 815 -2.70 -25.40 1.98
N VAL A 816 -3.86 -25.89 1.55
CA VAL A 816 -4.49 -27.11 2.09
C VAL A 816 -4.01 -28.37 1.39
N VAL A 817 -4.15 -29.52 2.03
CA VAL A 817 -3.72 -30.83 1.54
C VAL A 817 -4.84 -31.47 0.73
N ASN A 818 -4.54 -31.80 -0.54
CA ASN A 818 -5.40 -32.59 -1.39
C ASN A 818 -5.71 -33.92 -0.71
N TRP A 819 -6.99 -34.31 -0.68
CA TRP A 819 -7.43 -35.55 -0.03
C TRP A 819 -6.71 -36.79 -0.58
N ALA A 820 -6.46 -36.83 -1.89
CA ALA A 820 -5.81 -37.94 -2.53
C ALA A 820 -5.07 -37.57 -3.82
N MET A 821 -4.01 -38.31 -4.12
CA MET A 821 -3.27 -38.24 -5.38
C MET A 821 -3.48 -39.51 -6.21
N ASP A 822 -3.72 -39.34 -7.51
CA ASP A 822 -3.73 -40.41 -8.50
C ASP A 822 -2.30 -40.62 -9.03
N PRO A 823 -1.62 -41.72 -8.65
CA PRO A 823 -0.24 -41.94 -9.02
C PRO A 823 -0.05 -42.33 -10.49
N HIS A 824 -1.11 -42.75 -11.19
CA HIS A 824 -1.04 -43.10 -12.61
C HIS A 824 -1.23 -41.86 -13.49
N LYS A 825 -2.17 -40.98 -13.12
CA LYS A 825 -2.38 -39.70 -13.80
C LYS A 825 -1.43 -38.59 -13.32
N LYS A 826 -0.70 -38.85 -12.23
CA LYS A 826 0.25 -37.92 -11.61
C LYS A 826 -0.36 -36.56 -11.26
N ARG A 827 -1.53 -36.59 -10.62
CA ARG A 827 -2.29 -35.39 -10.23
C ARG A 827 -3.22 -35.65 -9.04
N PRO A 828 -3.79 -34.60 -8.41
CA PRO A 828 -4.85 -34.78 -7.42
C PRO A 828 -6.05 -35.55 -7.99
N VAL A 829 -6.77 -36.27 -7.13
CA VAL A 829 -8.00 -36.98 -7.51
C VAL A 829 -9.13 -35.97 -7.67
N LEU A 830 -9.82 -36.06 -8.80
CA LEU A 830 -10.90 -35.14 -9.18
C LEU A 830 -12.23 -35.89 -9.17
N GLN A 831 -13.28 -35.27 -8.65
CA GLN A 831 -14.64 -35.81 -8.64
C GLN A 831 -15.57 -34.95 -9.51
N GLN A 832 -16.46 -35.62 -10.24
CA GLN A 832 -17.54 -34.99 -10.99
C GLN A 832 -18.86 -35.38 -10.33
N ASP A 833 -19.79 -34.44 -10.18
CA ASP A 833 -21.13 -34.78 -9.70
C ASP A 833 -21.95 -35.57 -10.74
N GLU A 834 -23.08 -36.14 -10.30
CA GLU A 834 -23.94 -36.95 -11.16
C GLU A 834 -24.66 -36.14 -12.26
N GLU A 835 -24.63 -34.80 -12.19
CA GLU A 835 -25.40 -33.87 -13.02
C GLU A 835 -24.58 -33.24 -14.16
N GLY A 836 -23.28 -33.51 -14.21
CA GLY A 836 -22.39 -33.05 -15.28
C GLY A 836 -21.72 -31.71 -15.01
N SER A 837 -21.63 -31.29 -13.75
CA SER A 837 -20.94 -30.07 -13.30
C SER A 837 -19.41 -30.17 -13.48
N PRO A 838 -18.66 -29.06 -13.31
CA PRO A 838 -17.21 -29.06 -13.37
C PRO A 838 -16.58 -30.04 -12.38
N TRP A 839 -15.41 -30.58 -12.74
CA TRP A 839 -14.61 -31.39 -11.82
C TRP A 839 -14.19 -30.57 -10.58
N ARG A 840 -14.22 -31.20 -9.41
CA ARG A 840 -13.83 -30.62 -8.11
C ARG A 840 -12.69 -31.41 -7.49
N ASN A 841 -11.88 -30.73 -6.67
CA ASN A 841 -10.72 -31.30 -5.97
C ASN A 841 -10.89 -31.15 -4.45
N GLY A 842 -11.26 -32.24 -3.78
CA GLY A 842 -11.59 -32.19 -2.36
C GLY A 842 -10.37 -32.06 -1.43
N ASN A 843 -10.55 -31.32 -0.33
CA ASN A 843 -9.73 -31.48 0.87
C ASN A 843 -10.56 -32.13 1.99
N ALA A 844 -9.88 -32.73 2.96
CA ALA A 844 -10.50 -33.33 4.12
C ALA A 844 -9.84 -32.74 5.38
N PRO A 845 -10.45 -31.74 6.04
CA PRO A 845 -9.82 -31.02 7.14
C PRO A 845 -9.24 -31.89 8.27
N ILE A 846 -9.82 -33.05 8.56
CA ILE A 846 -9.26 -34.03 9.52
C ILE A 846 -7.89 -34.52 9.07
N ASP A 847 -7.75 -34.83 7.79
CA ASP A 847 -6.50 -35.35 7.24
C ASP A 847 -5.44 -34.26 7.14
N ASP A 848 -5.85 -33.02 6.85
CA ASP A 848 -4.98 -31.85 6.99
C ASP A 848 -4.42 -31.73 8.42
N PHE A 849 -5.26 -31.88 9.46
CA PHE A 849 -4.81 -31.87 10.85
C PHE A 849 -3.82 -33.01 11.15
N ARG A 850 -4.08 -34.23 10.66
CA ARG A 850 -3.14 -35.35 10.83
C ARG A 850 -1.77 -35.05 10.23
N VAL A 851 -1.74 -34.44 9.04
CA VAL A 851 -0.51 -33.97 8.39
C VAL A 851 0.17 -32.88 9.22
N VAL A 852 -0.56 -31.84 9.63
CA VAL A 852 -0.03 -30.75 10.48
C VAL A 852 0.56 -31.28 11.77
N GLN A 853 -0.16 -32.15 12.47
CA GLN A 853 0.30 -32.77 13.71
C GLN A 853 1.58 -33.58 13.46
N GLY A 854 1.64 -34.38 12.39
CA GLY A 854 2.84 -35.13 12.02
C GLY A 854 4.04 -34.22 11.76
N LEU A 855 3.85 -33.14 11.00
CA LEU A 855 4.89 -32.17 10.67
C LEU A 855 5.42 -31.43 11.90
N LEU A 856 4.54 -30.92 12.76
CA LEU A 856 4.93 -30.24 14.00
C LEU A 856 5.64 -31.19 14.98
N THR A 857 5.16 -32.43 15.08
CA THR A 857 5.82 -33.47 15.88
C THR A 857 7.22 -33.77 15.36
N GLY A 858 7.36 -34.00 14.06
CA GLY A 858 8.66 -34.29 13.45
C GLY A 858 9.63 -33.11 13.48
N SER A 859 9.13 -31.88 13.30
CA SER A 859 9.95 -30.66 13.43
C SER A 859 10.56 -30.56 14.83
N SER A 860 9.78 -30.87 15.86
CA SER A 860 10.26 -30.89 17.26
C SER A 860 11.30 -31.99 17.50
N ASN A 861 11.13 -33.17 16.90
CA ASN A 861 12.02 -34.32 17.12
C ASN A 861 13.32 -34.27 16.32
N PHE A 862 13.28 -33.76 15.08
CA PHE A 862 14.40 -33.79 14.14
C PHE A 862 15.03 -32.40 13.91
N SER A 863 14.48 -31.34 14.51
CA SER A 863 14.92 -29.95 14.29
C SER A 863 14.86 -29.50 12.81
N LEU A 864 13.85 -29.98 12.09
CA LEU A 864 13.60 -29.64 10.69
C LEU A 864 12.71 -28.39 10.58
N GLY A 865 13.30 -27.24 10.27
CA GLY A 865 12.57 -25.96 10.16
C GLY A 865 11.51 -25.96 9.05
N GLU A 866 11.83 -26.60 7.92
CA GLU A 866 10.93 -26.73 6.76
C GLU A 866 9.61 -27.45 7.12
N ALA A 867 9.66 -28.46 7.99
CA ALA A 867 8.45 -29.14 8.47
C ALA A 867 7.51 -28.19 9.24
N LYS A 868 8.08 -27.28 10.05
CA LYS A 868 7.30 -26.29 10.79
C LYS A 868 6.69 -25.26 9.84
N GLU A 869 7.46 -24.77 8.88
CA GLU A 869 6.97 -23.83 7.85
C GLU A 869 5.83 -24.43 7.03
N LEU A 870 5.95 -25.70 6.62
CA LEU A 870 4.91 -26.43 5.91
C LEU A 870 3.65 -26.61 6.77
N ALA A 871 3.79 -26.98 8.04
CA ALA A 871 2.66 -27.09 8.96
C ALA A 871 1.93 -25.76 9.15
N HIS A 872 2.67 -24.66 9.23
CA HIS A 872 2.10 -23.32 9.36
C HIS A 872 1.41 -22.85 8.07
N LEU A 873 1.93 -23.21 6.89
CA LEU A 873 1.24 -22.98 5.61
C LEU A 873 -0.10 -23.71 5.59
N ILE A 874 -0.12 -25.01 5.94
CA ILE A 874 -1.35 -25.81 5.98
C ILE A 874 -2.33 -25.29 7.02
N GLY A 875 -1.85 -24.93 8.21
CA GLY A 875 -2.68 -24.31 9.24
C GLY A 875 -3.31 -22.98 8.79
N ARG A 876 -2.56 -22.12 8.07
CA ARG A 876 -3.13 -20.89 7.51
C ARG A 876 -4.15 -21.19 6.41
N GLY A 877 -3.83 -22.13 5.51
CA GLY A 877 -4.74 -22.60 4.48
C GLY A 877 -6.07 -23.03 5.05
N LEU A 878 -6.04 -24.00 5.97
CA LEU A 878 -7.22 -24.47 6.70
C LEU A 878 -8.01 -23.35 7.35
N TYR A 879 -7.34 -22.43 8.04
CA TYR A 879 -8.02 -21.32 8.70
C TYR A 879 -8.74 -20.42 7.70
N TRP A 880 -8.15 -20.13 6.54
CA TRP A 880 -8.72 -19.22 5.53
C TRP A 880 -9.69 -19.88 4.54
N THR A 881 -9.71 -21.21 4.46
CA THR A 881 -10.63 -21.93 3.57
C THR A 881 -11.77 -22.65 4.29
N SER A 882 -11.59 -23.11 5.53
CA SER A 882 -12.45 -24.16 6.10
C SER A 882 -13.17 -23.78 7.39
N ILE A 883 -13.25 -22.48 7.73
CA ILE A 883 -13.92 -21.96 8.94
C ILE A 883 -15.18 -21.16 8.56
N THR A 884 -16.30 -21.35 9.28
CA THR A 884 -17.66 -20.95 8.87
C THR A 884 -18.06 -19.48 9.01
N ASP A 885 -17.45 -18.66 9.88
CA ASP A 885 -18.07 -17.36 10.29
C ASP A 885 -17.67 -16.11 9.49
N ARG A 886 -17.26 -16.24 8.22
CA ARG A 886 -16.65 -15.11 7.48
C ARG A 886 -17.52 -14.50 6.39
N ASP A 887 -18.75 -14.10 6.74
CA ASP A 887 -19.69 -13.38 5.85
C ASP A 887 -19.86 -14.05 4.47
N ARG A 888 -20.25 -15.33 4.47
CA ARG A 888 -20.65 -16.03 3.24
C ARG A 888 -22.15 -16.27 3.26
N ASP A 889 -22.86 -15.55 2.42
CA ASP A 889 -24.32 -15.52 2.41
C ASP A 889 -24.98 -16.84 1.97
N GLU A 890 -26.18 -17.00 2.52
CA GLU A 890 -27.33 -17.84 2.15
C GLU A 890 -27.44 -19.34 2.48
N TYR A 891 -26.40 -20.15 2.70
CA TYR A 891 -26.65 -21.61 2.70
C TYR A 891 -26.44 -22.41 3.99
N ILE A 892 -25.61 -21.97 4.94
CA ILE A 892 -25.67 -22.50 6.32
C ILE A 892 -25.36 -21.36 7.28
N ASP A 893 -26.42 -20.77 7.82
CA ASP A 893 -26.32 -20.14 9.13
C ASP A 893 -26.05 -21.30 10.11
N PHE A 894 -24.81 -21.41 10.59
CA PHE A 894 -24.43 -22.28 11.70
C PHE A 894 -24.34 -21.47 13.01
N PRO A 895 -25.37 -20.67 13.38
CA PRO A 895 -25.23 -19.66 14.43
C PRO A 895 -25.02 -20.29 15.80
N SER A 896 -25.32 -21.59 15.94
CA SER A 896 -25.06 -22.34 17.16
C SER A 896 -23.57 -22.53 17.45
N PHE A 897 -22.71 -22.52 16.42
CA PHE A 897 -21.26 -22.71 16.58
C PHE A 897 -20.49 -21.81 15.59
N PRO A 898 -20.45 -20.48 15.85
CA PRO A 898 -19.69 -19.54 15.02
C PRO A 898 -18.20 -19.92 15.00
N GLY A 899 -17.56 -19.87 13.84
CA GLY A 899 -16.16 -20.26 13.67
C GLY A 899 -15.92 -21.77 13.68
N GLY A 900 -16.97 -22.56 13.45
CA GLY A 900 -16.89 -24.01 13.29
C GLY A 900 -16.11 -24.43 12.02
N LEU A 901 -15.61 -25.67 12.02
CA LEU A 901 -14.92 -26.25 10.88
C LEU A 901 -15.92 -26.88 9.91
N VAL A 902 -15.69 -26.70 8.63
CA VAL A 902 -16.48 -27.31 7.54
C VAL A 902 -15.56 -28.07 6.59
N ALA A 903 -15.97 -29.27 6.18
CA ALA A 903 -15.41 -29.89 4.99
C ALA A 903 -16.09 -29.26 3.79
N TYR A 904 -15.28 -28.70 2.90
CA TYR A 904 -15.71 -28.25 1.59
C TYR A 904 -15.08 -29.17 0.54
N ALA A 905 -15.88 -29.63 -0.42
CA ALA A 905 -15.35 -30.11 -1.68
C ALA A 905 -14.99 -28.90 -2.54
N TRP A 906 -13.86 -28.26 -2.25
CA TRP A 906 -13.42 -27.13 -3.06
C TRP A 906 -13.17 -27.54 -4.51
N ASN A 907 -13.44 -26.64 -5.44
CA ASN A 907 -12.87 -26.79 -6.78
C ASN A 907 -11.47 -26.14 -6.80
N PHE A 908 -10.49 -26.85 -6.23
CA PHE A 908 -9.09 -26.43 -6.20
C PHE A 908 -8.29 -26.88 -7.42
N GLU A 909 -8.90 -27.05 -8.58
CA GLU A 909 -8.13 -27.47 -9.75
C GLU A 909 -7.18 -26.38 -10.20
N GLU A 910 -5.98 -26.34 -9.63
CA GLU A 910 -4.82 -25.60 -10.14
C GLU A 910 -4.26 -26.24 -11.43
N THR A 911 -5.10 -26.99 -12.15
CA THR A 911 -4.76 -27.74 -13.35
C THR A 911 -5.88 -27.61 -14.38
N GLU A 912 -5.58 -27.05 -15.55
CA GLU A 912 -6.47 -27.18 -16.71
C GLU A 912 -6.20 -28.54 -17.38
N ASP A 913 -6.88 -29.63 -16.97
CA ASP A 913 -6.91 -30.82 -17.82
C ASP A 913 -7.96 -30.65 -18.92
N LEU A 914 -7.50 -30.09 -20.04
CA LEU A 914 -8.31 -29.91 -21.26
C LEU A 914 -8.78 -31.22 -21.88
N ALA A 915 -8.25 -32.39 -21.45
CA ALA A 915 -8.69 -33.70 -21.91
C ALA A 915 -9.93 -34.23 -21.16
N LEU A 916 -10.35 -33.57 -20.07
CA LEU A 916 -11.59 -33.90 -19.35
C LEU A 916 -12.83 -33.31 -20.05
N SER A 917 -13.98 -33.99 -19.89
CA SER A 917 -15.27 -33.55 -20.41
C SER A 917 -16.34 -33.61 -19.29
N PRO A 918 -16.80 -32.47 -18.76
CA PRO A 918 -16.40 -31.11 -19.09
C PRO A 918 -14.94 -30.85 -18.69
N GLN A 919 -14.33 -29.84 -19.32
CA GLN A 919 -12.98 -29.41 -18.94
C GLN A 919 -13.00 -28.94 -17.49
N ALA A 920 -12.02 -29.38 -16.72
CA ALA A 920 -11.82 -28.83 -15.41
C ALA A 920 -11.18 -27.44 -15.48
N LYS A 921 -11.56 -26.56 -14.55
CA LYS A 921 -11.06 -25.19 -14.49
C LYS A 921 -10.73 -24.81 -13.04
N PRO A 922 -9.60 -24.12 -12.80
CA PRO A 922 -9.40 -23.41 -11.54
C PRO A 922 -10.47 -22.34 -11.43
N THR A 923 -11.48 -22.56 -10.59
CA THR A 923 -12.45 -21.51 -10.30
C THR A 923 -12.02 -20.70 -9.09
N GLY A 924 -11.29 -21.29 -8.14
CA GLY A 924 -11.01 -20.65 -6.85
C GLY A 924 -12.27 -20.37 -6.01
N TYR A 925 -13.42 -20.81 -6.51
CA TYR A 925 -14.74 -20.75 -5.91
C TYR A 925 -15.05 -22.15 -5.39
N GLY A 926 -15.15 -22.30 -4.07
CA GLY A 926 -15.62 -23.55 -3.47
C GLY A 926 -17.11 -23.70 -3.75
N GLU A 927 -17.52 -24.84 -4.30
CA GLU A 927 -18.93 -25.22 -4.34
C GLU A 927 -19.25 -25.99 -3.05
N GLN A 928 -20.34 -25.60 -2.40
CA GLN A 928 -20.77 -26.17 -1.14
C GLN A 928 -21.38 -27.56 -1.35
N ASP A 929 -20.58 -28.61 -1.21
CA ASP A 929 -21.06 -29.83 -0.54
C ASP A 929 -20.55 -29.77 0.89
N ILE A 930 -21.47 -29.61 1.83
CA ILE A 930 -21.16 -29.40 3.24
C ILE A 930 -21.41 -30.68 4.00
N ASP A 931 -20.32 -31.35 4.36
CA ASP A 931 -20.33 -32.35 5.42
C ASP A 931 -19.74 -31.72 6.68
N ILE A 932 -20.52 -31.73 7.76
CA ILE A 932 -20.00 -31.36 9.07
C ILE A 932 -19.14 -32.52 9.56
N VAL A 933 -17.90 -32.16 9.87
CA VAL A 933 -16.81 -33.10 10.11
C VAL A 933 -16.88 -33.58 11.55
N PRO A 934 -17.01 -34.90 11.83
CA PRO A 934 -16.91 -35.41 13.19
C PRO A 934 -15.47 -35.25 13.68
N LEU A 935 -15.26 -34.36 14.65
CA LEU A 935 -13.94 -34.02 15.19
C LEU A 935 -13.65 -34.83 16.46
N SER A 936 -12.38 -35.20 16.62
CA SER A 936 -11.85 -35.93 17.78
C SER A 936 -10.99 -35.04 18.68
N TYR A 937 -10.63 -35.55 19.86
CA TYR A 937 -9.70 -34.86 20.76
C TYR A 937 -8.31 -34.63 20.15
N GLN A 938 -7.88 -35.46 19.19
CA GLN A 938 -6.59 -35.28 18.49
C GLN A 938 -6.63 -34.06 17.56
N ASP A 939 -7.78 -33.79 16.95
CA ASP A 939 -7.97 -32.62 16.09
C ASP A 939 -7.93 -31.34 16.94
N VAL A 940 -8.57 -31.35 18.11
CA VAL A 940 -8.50 -30.24 19.09
C VAL A 940 -7.07 -30.02 19.59
N GLU A 941 -6.30 -31.09 19.83
CA GLU A 941 -4.88 -30.98 20.18
C GLU A 941 -4.09 -30.31 19.05
N THR A 942 -4.34 -30.69 17.80
CA THR A 942 -3.69 -30.07 16.64
C THR A 942 -4.06 -28.59 16.50
N MET A 943 -5.33 -28.23 16.68
CA MET A 943 -5.78 -26.84 16.73
C MET A 943 -5.08 -26.06 17.86
N ALA A 944 -4.89 -26.67 19.02
CA ALA A 944 -4.16 -26.06 20.13
C ALA A 944 -2.67 -25.85 19.80
N MET A 945 -2.05 -26.75 19.04
CA MET A 945 -0.70 -26.54 18.51
C MET A 945 -0.67 -25.35 17.53
N LEU A 946 -1.66 -25.24 16.64
CA LEU A 946 -1.80 -24.11 15.72
C LEU A 946 -2.07 -22.79 16.47
N ALA A 947 -2.86 -22.82 17.56
CA ALA A 947 -3.17 -21.66 18.39
C ALA A 947 -1.94 -21.04 19.06
N ARG A 948 -0.86 -21.82 19.27
CA ARG A 948 0.43 -21.29 19.74
C ARG A 948 1.12 -20.40 18.71
N TYR A 949 0.77 -20.53 17.43
CA TYR A 949 1.35 -19.78 16.32
C TYR A 949 0.38 -18.74 15.72
N ASP A 950 -0.92 -18.98 15.80
CA ASP A 950 -1.96 -18.08 15.35
C ASP A 950 -3.14 -18.10 16.34
N PRO A 951 -3.33 -17.03 17.13
CA PRO A 951 -4.30 -17.01 18.23
C PRO A 951 -5.75 -17.04 17.73
N ARG A 952 -5.99 -16.85 16.43
CA ARG A 952 -7.33 -16.92 15.85
C ARG A 952 -7.95 -18.32 15.96
N TRP A 953 -7.12 -19.36 16.07
CA TRP A 953 -7.59 -20.73 16.34
C TRP A 953 -8.27 -20.92 17.69
N LEU A 954 -8.08 -20.00 18.66
CA LEU A 954 -8.74 -20.10 19.96
C LEU A 954 -10.27 -20.05 19.85
N GLY A 955 -10.79 -19.21 18.95
CA GLY A 955 -12.23 -19.15 18.67
C GLY A 955 -12.73 -20.46 18.05
N VAL A 956 -11.98 -21.01 17.11
CA VAL A 956 -12.28 -22.29 16.44
C VAL A 956 -12.31 -23.45 17.43
N ILE A 957 -11.35 -23.50 18.37
CA ILE A 957 -11.30 -24.51 19.44
C ILE A 957 -12.54 -24.43 20.32
N SER A 958 -12.93 -23.21 20.74
CA SER A 958 -14.13 -23.02 21.56
C SER A 958 -15.37 -23.53 20.84
N SER A 959 -15.55 -23.11 19.59
CA SER A 959 -16.67 -23.53 18.74
C SER A 959 -16.71 -25.03 18.52
N THR A 960 -15.55 -25.64 18.25
CA THR A 960 -15.39 -27.09 18.07
C THR A 960 -15.76 -27.86 19.34
N LEU A 961 -15.31 -27.41 20.51
CA LEU A 961 -15.65 -28.06 21.77
C LEU A 961 -17.14 -27.97 22.08
N ASP A 962 -17.75 -26.81 21.84
CA ASP A 962 -19.19 -26.62 22.01
C ASP A 962 -19.98 -27.56 21.07
N PHE A 963 -19.51 -27.73 19.82
CA PHE A 963 -20.11 -28.65 18.85
C PHE A 963 -20.00 -30.11 19.32
N ILE A 964 -18.81 -30.57 19.72
CA ILE A 964 -18.58 -31.93 20.23
C ILE A 964 -19.47 -32.18 21.45
N LEU A 965 -19.53 -31.26 22.41
CA LEU A 965 -20.36 -31.39 23.61
C LEU A 965 -21.85 -31.42 23.28
N SER A 966 -22.28 -30.68 22.25
CA SER A 966 -23.68 -30.70 21.79
C SER A 966 -24.06 -32.00 21.09
N ALA A 967 -23.09 -32.71 20.53
CA ALA A 967 -23.28 -34.05 19.96
C ALA A 967 -23.44 -35.13 21.03
N GLU A 968 -23.24 -34.81 22.32
CA GLU A 968 -23.36 -35.80 23.40
C GLU A 968 -24.80 -36.26 23.60
N ILE A 969 -25.00 -37.57 23.53
CA ILE A 969 -26.28 -38.22 23.77
C ILE A 969 -26.64 -38.08 25.24
N GLN A 970 -27.80 -37.50 25.50
CA GLN A 970 -28.36 -37.36 26.85
C GLN A 970 -29.36 -38.49 27.13
N ILE A 971 -29.11 -39.31 28.15
CA ILE A 971 -30.03 -40.37 28.58
C ILE A 971 -30.76 -39.89 29.85
N SER A 972 -32.06 -39.63 29.74
CA SER A 972 -32.88 -39.06 30.83
C SER A 972 -32.33 -37.74 31.41
N GLY A 973 -31.69 -36.93 30.56
CA GLY A 973 -31.08 -35.64 30.95
C GLY A 973 -29.72 -35.78 31.63
N VAL A 974 -29.08 -36.96 31.54
CA VAL A 974 -27.73 -37.21 32.05
C VAL A 974 -26.77 -37.44 30.87
N PRO A 975 -25.60 -36.78 30.85
CA PRO A 975 -24.49 -37.04 29.94
C PRO A 975 -24.12 -38.52 29.91
N SER A 976 -24.13 -39.14 28.71
CA SER A 976 -23.82 -40.56 28.58
C SER A 976 -22.36 -40.85 28.25
N GLY A 977 -21.58 -39.84 27.81
CA GLY A 977 -20.27 -40.02 27.21
C GLY A 977 -20.29 -40.65 25.81
N LEU A 978 -21.48 -40.88 25.22
CA LEU A 978 -21.65 -41.30 23.84
C LEU A 978 -22.00 -40.09 22.98
N PHE A 979 -21.49 -40.06 21.75
CA PHE A 979 -21.67 -38.94 20.83
C PHE A 979 -22.32 -39.43 19.53
N TRP A 980 -23.15 -38.58 18.94
CA TRP A 980 -23.62 -38.78 17.57
C TRP A 980 -22.48 -38.58 16.58
N ASN A 981 -22.39 -39.43 15.55
CA ASN A 981 -21.35 -39.36 14.52
C ASN A 981 -21.83 -38.74 13.19
N GLY A 982 -23.08 -38.30 13.12
CA GLY A 982 -23.65 -37.60 11.99
C GLY A 982 -24.36 -36.32 12.42
N PHE A 983 -24.48 -35.38 11.50
CA PHE A 983 -25.22 -34.14 11.68
C PHE A 983 -26.04 -33.86 10.42
N VAL A 984 -27.28 -33.43 10.59
CA VAL A 984 -28.18 -33.08 9.48
C VAL A 984 -28.28 -31.56 9.41
N PRO A 985 -27.60 -30.90 8.45
CA PRO A 985 -27.53 -29.44 8.40
C PRO A 985 -28.89 -28.75 8.30
N GLN A 986 -29.81 -29.30 7.50
CA GLN A 986 -31.11 -28.69 7.22
C GLN A 986 -32.01 -28.63 8.46
N THR A 987 -31.84 -29.58 9.39
CA THR A 987 -32.63 -29.66 10.63
C THR A 987 -31.84 -29.27 11.86
N MET A 988 -30.53 -29.03 11.73
CA MET A 988 -29.60 -28.78 12.84
C MET A 988 -29.68 -29.88 13.93
N THR A 989 -29.87 -31.13 13.51
CA THR A 989 -29.99 -32.27 14.42
C THR A 989 -28.87 -33.27 14.21
N PHE A 990 -28.33 -33.75 15.31
CA PHE A 990 -27.42 -34.89 15.30
C PHE A 990 -28.13 -36.20 14.92
N SER A 991 -27.45 -37.06 14.18
CA SER A 991 -27.96 -38.34 13.66
C SER A 991 -26.83 -39.38 13.57
N GLY A 992 -27.12 -40.59 13.06
CA GLY A 992 -26.12 -41.65 12.84
C GLY A 992 -26.05 -42.72 13.93
N ASP A 993 -25.14 -43.68 13.76
CA ASP A 993 -24.92 -44.80 14.67
C ASP A 993 -23.90 -44.43 15.76
N PHE A 994 -24.01 -45.05 16.94
CA PHE A 994 -23.10 -44.77 18.06
C PHE A 994 -21.72 -45.36 17.78
N GLU A 995 -20.69 -44.52 17.66
CA GLU A 995 -19.32 -44.97 17.90
C GLU A 995 -19.01 -44.77 19.38
N ALA A 996 -18.64 -45.86 20.06
CA ALA A 996 -18.10 -45.77 21.40
C ALA A 996 -16.70 -45.16 21.30
N VAL A 997 -16.55 -43.92 21.77
CA VAL A 997 -15.27 -43.21 21.92
C VAL A 997 -14.36 -43.94 22.90
#